data_AF-A0A6A2ELP3-F1
#
_entry.id   AF-A0A6A2ELP3-F1
#
_cell.length_a   1.000
_cell.length_b   1.000
_cell.length_c   1.000
_cell.angle_alpha   90.00
_cell.angle_beta   90.00
_cell.angle_gamma   90.00
#
_symmetry.space_group_name_H-M   'P 1'
#
loop_
_entity.id
_entity.type
_entity.pdbx_description
1 polymer ?
#
loop_
_entity_poly.entity_id
_entity_poly.type
_entity_poly.pdbx_seq_one_letter_code
_entity_poly.pdbx_strand_id
1 'polypeptide(L)'
;MKFIATVITLFCISVSLKAQTLIKGKVKDAETNEDLIGASIILKVAKTGVVSDLDGNFTLEVKQPLPVVIVVSFMGYLSQEIEVKNNKPLTIRLEPVVQTIGEVEITDMRITEKQKQAPLTVETLDQLSIKETPAANFYEGLSHLKGVDLTSASIGFKIINTRGFNSTSPVRSLQLIDGSDNQAPGLNFSLGNFLGASELDIQKVDLIVGASGAYYGPNAFNGVINMTTKSPFQHPGFMAQVKVGERSLHETAVRFAQVFKNKKGEEKFAYKFNFFYMGARDWEAENYEATPQSRSKTGNPGGWDAVNIYGDESYGTGQVSSPGLGTYHRTGYKETDLVDYNTKNAKLGVAAHYKLKKDIETIYTFNFGTGTTVYQGDNRFSLRDILFFQNKVEIRKENKFFFRIYATHENAGNSFDAFRTALIMQNNSKEDAKWGIDYANYWNQNIDKRVRALPGFPPFQSGDTTLQQRRQDFVQNNYRDSFVKWHNETSDFADSKNFFNTPRYEPGTPQYDSALRATISRKITEGGSLFFDKSALYHTQGEYKFTPKFAEITVGASARLYRPYSEGTIFSDTNGKRISNFEYGIYAGAEKKLAKEKLKINATVRVDKNQNFKHLVSPAVSFVYTEKQHVFRVSFASAIRNPTLTDQYFFLNVGRATLVGNLEGYKNLVTTDSYITYLNTLNRNNLQYFDVDPVKPERVKSAEVGYRTTINKNIFIDASYYYSIYNDFLGYKIGVDLEIDTNTNFPTRTDIYRVTTNSKDAVTTTGFSAGINYFYKSYLNFVGNYSWNILDRRGSTDPIIPAFNTPAHKFNIGVNGREISSKIGSLRIRNWGYGINYRWVQGFRFEGSPQFTGDVPTYDMVDVQANYVVSRIYTTFKLGANNVLNNKVIQVYGGPKIGRLIYFSATVDLQHWK
;
A
#
# COMPACT_ATOMS: atom_id res chain seq x y z
N MET A 1 -38.03 4.96 114.64
CA MET A 1 -36.91 5.88 114.33
C MET A 1 -35.68 5.06 113.98
N LYS A 2 -35.10 5.30 112.80
CA LYS A 2 -33.71 5.00 112.38
C LYS A 2 -33.15 3.59 112.69
N PHE A 3 -33.25 2.65 111.73
CA PHE A 3 -32.12 1.81 111.23
C PHE A 3 -32.56 0.82 110.13
N ILE A 4 -33.24 1.28 109.07
CA ILE A 4 -33.50 0.48 107.85
C ILE A 4 -32.87 1.22 106.67
N ALA A 5 -31.55 1.39 106.73
CA ALA A 5 -30.77 2.10 105.70
C ALA A 5 -29.55 1.29 105.23
N THR A 6 -29.53 -0.02 105.47
CA THR A 6 -28.42 -0.89 105.08
C THR A 6 -28.97 -2.29 104.86
N VAL A 7 -29.50 -2.59 103.67
CA VAL A 7 -29.59 -3.96 103.08
C VAL A 7 -30.09 -3.97 101.62
N ILE A 8 -30.73 -2.92 101.09
CA ILE A 8 -31.15 -2.91 99.65
C ILE A 8 -30.34 -1.89 98.85
N THR A 9 -29.02 -2.04 98.91
CA THR A 9 -28.03 -1.39 98.02
C THR A 9 -27.52 -2.43 97.03
N LEU A 10 -28.45 -3.20 96.44
CA LEU A 10 -28.17 -4.24 95.45
C LEU A 10 -29.37 -4.42 94.53
N PHE A 11 -29.77 -3.38 93.78
CA PHE A 11 -30.45 -3.51 92.48
C PHE A 11 -30.57 -2.11 91.83
N CYS A 12 -30.43 -2.05 90.50
CA CYS A 12 -30.47 -0.86 89.63
C CYS A 12 -29.14 -0.12 89.39
N ILE A 13 -28.14 -0.82 88.84
CA ILE A 13 -27.21 -0.22 87.87
C ILE A 13 -27.75 -0.56 86.48
N SER A 14 -28.39 0.39 85.82
CA SER A 14 -28.79 0.29 84.42
C SER A 14 -27.61 0.71 83.54
N VAL A 15 -26.76 -0.25 83.16
CA VAL A 15 -25.72 -0.02 82.15
C VAL A 15 -26.40 0.13 80.79
N SER A 16 -26.32 1.32 80.18
CA SER A 16 -26.71 1.50 78.78
C SER A 16 -25.68 0.83 77.87
N LEU A 17 -25.91 -0.42 77.49
CA LEU A 17 -25.21 -1.08 76.39
C LEU A 17 -25.51 -0.34 75.08
N LYS A 18 -24.52 0.38 74.53
CA LYS A 18 -24.54 0.76 73.12
C LYS A 18 -24.20 -0.48 72.29
N ALA A 19 -25.21 -1.12 71.71
CA ALA A 19 -25.00 -2.22 70.78
C ALA A 19 -24.34 -1.68 69.50
N GLN A 20 -23.12 -2.14 69.20
CA GLN A 20 -22.49 -1.96 67.89
C GLN A 20 -23.20 -2.87 66.90
N THR A 21 -23.63 -2.34 65.75
CA THR A 21 -24.27 -3.17 64.72
C THR A 21 -23.18 -3.75 63.82
N LEU A 22 -23.05 -5.07 63.78
CA LEU A 22 -22.04 -5.79 62.99
C LEU A 22 -22.67 -6.41 61.74
N ILE A 23 -22.45 -5.78 60.58
CA ILE A 23 -22.89 -6.32 59.29
C ILE A 23 -21.90 -7.39 58.86
N LYS A 24 -22.37 -8.63 58.71
CA LYS A 24 -21.56 -9.77 58.26
C LYS A 24 -22.00 -10.22 56.88
N GLY A 25 -21.08 -10.72 56.07
CA GLY A 25 -21.44 -11.30 54.78
C GLY A 25 -20.27 -11.91 54.05
N LYS A 26 -20.56 -12.35 52.83
CA LYS A 26 -19.62 -13.00 51.90
C LYS A 26 -19.73 -12.38 50.52
N VAL A 27 -18.60 -12.11 49.87
CA VAL A 27 -18.53 -11.56 48.51
C VAL A 27 -18.10 -12.66 47.54
N LYS A 28 -18.83 -12.83 46.45
CA LYS A 28 -18.64 -13.87 45.43
C LYS A 28 -18.70 -13.32 44.02
N ASP A 29 -18.09 -14.03 43.08
CA ASP A 29 -18.31 -13.85 41.66
C ASP A 29 -19.73 -14.31 41.29
N ALA A 30 -20.48 -13.46 40.57
CA ALA A 30 -21.85 -13.76 40.18
C ALA A 30 -21.96 -14.91 39.16
N GLU A 31 -20.96 -15.09 38.29
CA GLU A 31 -20.94 -16.08 37.22
C GLU A 31 -20.28 -17.40 37.65
N THR A 32 -19.14 -17.35 38.34
CA THR A 32 -18.35 -18.54 38.69
C THR A 32 -18.69 -19.08 40.09
N ASN A 33 -19.34 -18.27 40.93
CA ASN A 33 -19.64 -18.57 42.34
C ASN A 33 -18.39 -18.77 43.22
N GLU A 34 -17.21 -18.38 42.72
CA GLU A 34 -15.95 -18.34 43.46
C GLU A 34 -15.96 -17.20 44.49
N ASP A 35 -15.25 -17.40 45.61
CA ASP A 35 -15.17 -16.41 46.68
C ASP A 35 -14.17 -15.30 46.30
N LEU A 36 -14.55 -14.03 46.49
CA LEU A 36 -13.73 -12.88 46.11
C LEU A 36 -12.92 -12.38 47.30
N ILE A 37 -11.63 -12.71 47.32
CA ILE A 37 -10.65 -12.24 48.30
C ILE A 37 -10.27 -10.78 48.04
N GLY A 38 -10.32 -9.93 49.08
CA GLY A 38 -9.89 -8.53 48.99
C GLY A 38 -10.90 -7.58 48.35
N ALA A 39 -12.18 -7.96 48.25
CA ALA A 39 -13.26 -7.04 47.89
C ALA A 39 -13.40 -5.96 48.97
N SER A 40 -13.55 -4.70 48.56
CA SER A 40 -13.70 -3.55 49.44
C SER A 40 -15.18 -3.32 49.75
N ILE A 41 -15.54 -3.25 51.04
CA ILE A 41 -16.90 -2.99 51.53
C ILE A 41 -16.87 -1.71 52.36
N ILE A 42 -17.50 -0.65 51.85
CA ILE A 42 -17.47 0.69 52.47
C ILE A 42 -18.89 1.15 52.79
N LEU A 43 -19.10 1.73 53.98
CA LEU A 43 -20.36 2.38 54.33
C LEU A 43 -20.52 3.68 53.52
N LYS A 44 -21.54 3.82 52.66
CA LYS A 44 -21.66 4.93 51.69
C LYS A 44 -21.56 6.34 52.31
N VAL A 45 -22.07 6.50 53.53
CA VAL A 45 -22.11 7.78 54.27
C VAL A 45 -20.91 8.01 55.20
N ALA A 46 -19.94 7.08 55.28
CA ALA A 46 -18.77 7.20 56.16
C ALA A 46 -17.48 6.67 55.49
N LYS A 47 -16.31 7.14 55.91
CA LYS A 47 -15.02 6.58 55.43
C LYS A 47 -14.63 5.25 56.08
N THR A 48 -15.55 4.56 56.73
CA THR A 48 -15.32 3.29 57.41
C THR A 48 -15.62 2.14 56.45
N GLY A 49 -14.65 1.23 56.29
CA GLY A 49 -14.78 0.08 55.41
C GLY A 49 -13.86 -1.06 55.84
N VAL A 50 -14.13 -2.24 55.30
CA VAL A 50 -13.34 -3.46 55.51
C VAL A 50 -13.08 -4.13 54.16
N VAL A 51 -12.13 -5.06 54.15
CA VAL A 51 -11.87 -5.92 52.99
C VAL A 51 -12.30 -7.35 53.31
N SER A 52 -12.73 -8.10 52.29
CA SER A 52 -13.03 -9.52 52.46
C SER A 52 -11.76 -10.36 52.63
N ASP A 53 -11.85 -11.42 53.45
CA ASP A 53 -10.76 -12.35 53.73
C ASP A 53 -10.53 -13.39 52.61
N LEU A 54 -9.65 -14.37 52.86
CA LEU A 54 -9.28 -15.45 51.92
C LEU A 54 -10.50 -16.28 51.47
N ASP A 55 -11.50 -16.41 52.32
CA ASP A 55 -12.73 -17.12 52.03
C ASP A 55 -13.81 -16.15 51.54
N GLY A 56 -13.50 -14.88 51.26
CA GLY A 56 -14.46 -13.87 50.79
C GLY A 56 -15.41 -13.34 51.87
N ASN A 57 -15.20 -13.65 53.15
CA ASN A 57 -16.05 -13.16 54.24
C ASN A 57 -15.65 -11.75 54.68
N PHE A 58 -16.61 -10.96 55.17
CA PHE A 58 -16.37 -9.64 55.73
C PHE A 58 -17.23 -9.40 56.99
N THR A 59 -16.71 -8.55 57.88
CA THR A 59 -17.46 -8.04 59.04
C THR A 59 -17.24 -6.53 59.13
N LEU A 60 -18.28 -5.74 58.92
CA LEU A 60 -18.26 -4.28 58.98
C LEU A 60 -19.01 -3.78 60.22
N GLU A 61 -18.30 -3.04 61.08
CA GLU A 61 -18.91 -2.38 62.23
C GLU A 61 -19.53 -1.04 61.82
N VAL A 62 -20.83 -0.87 62.10
CA VAL A 62 -21.55 0.38 61.84
C VAL A 62 -22.13 0.96 63.13
N LYS A 63 -21.90 2.27 63.33
CA LYS A 63 -22.37 3.02 64.50
C LYS A 63 -23.78 3.60 64.33
N GLN A 64 -24.36 3.47 63.14
CA GLN A 64 -25.67 4.01 62.78
C GLN A 64 -26.73 2.89 62.82
N PRO A 65 -27.98 3.16 63.22
CA PRO A 65 -29.06 2.16 63.16
C PRO A 65 -29.38 1.79 61.70
N LEU A 66 -29.76 0.54 61.47
CA LEU A 66 -30.23 0.07 60.15
C LEU A 66 -31.56 0.74 59.78
N PRO A 67 -31.84 1.01 58.48
CA PRO A 67 -31.08 0.58 57.31
C PRO A 67 -29.87 1.47 56.97
N VAL A 68 -28.81 0.86 56.42
CA VAL A 68 -27.62 1.57 55.90
C VAL A 68 -27.23 1.05 54.52
N VAL A 69 -26.59 1.88 53.70
CA VAL A 69 -26.13 1.48 52.35
C VAL A 69 -24.62 1.22 52.36
N ILE A 70 -24.22 0.01 51.95
CA ILE A 70 -22.82 -0.35 51.72
C ILE A 70 -22.52 -0.35 50.22
N VAL A 71 -21.31 0.07 49.86
CA VAL A 71 -20.78 -0.02 48.51
C VAL A 71 -19.73 -1.12 48.51
N VAL A 72 -19.95 -2.14 47.68
CA VAL A 72 -19.00 -3.25 47.50
C VAL A 72 -18.34 -3.11 46.14
N SER A 73 -17.01 -3.10 46.13
CA SER A 73 -16.22 -3.01 44.91
C SER A 73 -15.05 -3.99 44.93
N PHE A 74 -14.71 -4.53 43.76
CA PHE A 74 -13.54 -5.39 43.59
C PHE A 74 -12.95 -5.14 42.20
N MET A 75 -11.63 -5.23 42.09
CA MET A 75 -10.93 -4.90 40.85
C MET A 75 -11.37 -5.86 39.72
N GLY A 76 -11.88 -5.30 38.63
CA GLY A 76 -12.42 -6.08 37.50
C GLY A 76 -13.92 -6.39 37.58
N TYR A 77 -14.64 -5.87 38.59
CA TYR A 77 -16.08 -6.11 38.81
C TYR A 77 -16.89 -4.80 38.90
N LEU A 78 -18.16 -4.85 38.53
CA LEU A 78 -19.09 -3.73 38.69
C LEU A 78 -19.32 -3.48 40.18
N SER A 79 -19.17 -2.22 40.60
CA SER A 79 -19.44 -1.83 41.98
C SER A 79 -20.93 -1.92 42.27
N GLN A 80 -21.32 -2.52 43.39
CA GLN A 80 -22.72 -2.70 43.76
C GLN A 80 -23.03 -1.94 45.05
N GLU A 81 -24.13 -1.18 45.05
CA GLU A 81 -24.69 -0.58 46.27
C GLU A 81 -25.77 -1.49 46.85
N ILE A 82 -25.69 -1.77 48.15
CA ILE A 82 -26.58 -2.70 48.84
C ILE A 82 -27.16 -2.02 50.08
N GLU A 83 -28.49 -1.94 50.13
CA GLU A 83 -29.23 -1.46 51.29
C GLU A 83 -29.39 -2.60 52.31
N VAL A 84 -28.74 -2.46 53.46
CA VAL A 84 -28.77 -3.43 54.55
C VAL A 84 -29.88 -3.06 55.52
N LYS A 85 -30.98 -3.81 55.51
CA LYS A 85 -32.20 -3.53 56.33
C LYS A 85 -32.23 -4.25 57.68
N ASN A 86 -31.48 -5.34 57.83
CA ASN A 86 -31.43 -6.14 59.05
C ASN A 86 -30.04 -6.78 59.23
N ASN A 87 -29.80 -7.39 60.40
CA ASN A 87 -28.49 -7.92 60.78
C ASN A 87 -28.25 -9.38 60.34
N LYS A 88 -28.86 -9.84 59.25
CA LYS A 88 -28.63 -11.20 58.71
C LYS A 88 -27.38 -11.24 57.84
N PRO A 89 -26.64 -12.37 57.81
CA PRO A 89 -25.50 -12.53 56.91
C PRO A 89 -25.88 -12.30 55.43
N LEU A 90 -25.12 -11.45 54.76
CA LEU A 90 -25.35 -11.10 53.35
C LEU A 90 -24.50 -11.99 52.43
N THR A 91 -25.05 -12.39 51.28
CA THR A 91 -24.25 -12.92 50.17
C THR A 91 -24.32 -11.93 49.02
N ILE A 92 -23.18 -11.35 48.67
CA ILE A 92 -23.04 -10.28 47.69
C ILE A 92 -22.36 -10.87 46.46
N ARG A 93 -23.06 -10.85 45.33
CA ARG A 93 -22.57 -11.40 44.06
C ARG A 93 -22.20 -10.25 43.14
N LEU A 94 -20.91 -10.04 42.92
CA LEU A 94 -20.44 -9.01 42.02
C LEU A 94 -20.37 -9.55 40.59
N GLU A 95 -20.92 -8.78 39.65
CA GLU A 95 -20.83 -9.09 38.22
C GLU A 95 -19.46 -8.61 37.68
N PRO A 96 -18.72 -9.45 36.92
CA PRO A 96 -17.48 -9.02 36.30
C PRO A 96 -17.77 -7.90 35.28
N VAL A 97 -16.84 -6.94 35.17
CA VAL A 97 -16.91 -5.92 34.12
C VAL A 97 -16.65 -6.62 32.78
N VAL A 98 -17.72 -6.98 32.08
CA VAL A 98 -17.64 -7.32 30.65
C VAL A 98 -17.44 -6.02 29.91
N GLN A 99 -16.21 -5.77 29.44
CA GLN A 99 -15.94 -4.68 28.50
C GLN A 99 -16.58 -5.04 27.16
N THR A 100 -17.86 -4.76 27.02
CA THR A 100 -18.49 -4.68 25.70
C THR A 100 -17.96 -3.41 25.06
N ILE A 101 -17.15 -3.55 24.01
CA ILE A 101 -17.02 -2.51 22.98
C ILE A 101 -18.46 -2.11 22.65
N GLY A 102 -18.78 -0.82 22.75
CA GLY A 102 -20.15 -0.31 22.60
C GLY A 102 -20.91 -1.07 21.53
N GLU A 103 -22.05 -1.63 21.92
CA GLU A 103 -22.96 -2.44 21.11
C GLU A 103 -23.34 -1.65 19.85
N VAL A 104 -22.56 -1.82 18.79
CA VAL A 104 -23.06 -1.69 17.42
C VAL A 104 -23.74 -3.02 17.18
N GLU A 105 -25.05 -3.00 17.02
CA GLU A 105 -25.89 -4.17 16.70
C GLU A 105 -25.13 -5.10 15.73
N ILE A 106 -24.65 -6.25 16.23
CA ILE A 106 -23.65 -7.14 15.56
C ILE A 106 -24.21 -7.80 14.29
N THR A 107 -25.45 -7.47 13.92
CA THR A 107 -26.20 -7.97 12.77
C THR A 107 -26.54 -6.88 11.75
N ASP A 108 -26.11 -5.64 11.92
CA ASP A 108 -26.25 -4.63 10.85
C ASP A 108 -24.96 -4.55 10.03
N MET A 109 -25.05 -4.27 8.72
CA MET A 109 -23.86 -4.22 7.86
C MET A 109 -22.76 -3.36 8.51
N ARG A 110 -21.49 -3.78 8.39
CA ARG A 110 -20.28 -3.03 8.84
C ARG A 110 -20.10 -1.65 8.17
N ILE A 111 -21.13 -1.17 7.47
CA ILE A 111 -21.23 0.09 6.76
C ILE A 111 -22.48 0.82 7.24
N THR A 112 -22.31 2.11 7.50
CA THR A 112 -23.40 3.02 7.90
C THR A 112 -24.53 3.04 6.84
N GLU A 113 -25.76 3.40 7.23
CA GLU A 113 -26.85 3.63 6.27
C GLU A 113 -26.45 4.59 5.13
N LYS A 114 -25.66 5.62 5.45
CA LYS A 114 -25.11 6.54 4.47
C LYS A 114 -24.19 5.85 3.46
N GLN A 115 -23.38 4.88 3.89
CA GLN A 115 -22.53 4.06 3.01
C GLN A 115 -23.34 3.01 2.24
N LYS A 116 -24.42 2.46 2.82
CA LYS A 116 -25.37 1.59 2.08
C LYS A 116 -25.98 2.32 0.89
N GLN A 117 -26.34 3.59 1.11
CA GLN A 117 -26.91 4.50 0.12
C GLN A 117 -25.85 5.28 -0.69
N ALA A 118 -24.56 4.92 -0.59
CA ALA A 118 -23.53 5.53 -1.43
C ALA A 118 -23.76 5.13 -2.90
N PRO A 119 -23.66 6.07 -3.86
CA PRO A 119 -23.99 5.79 -5.27
C PRO A 119 -22.92 4.94 -5.98
N LEU A 120 -21.65 5.14 -5.62
CA LEU A 120 -20.53 4.33 -6.07
C LEU A 120 -20.28 3.17 -5.11
N THR A 121 -19.60 2.13 -5.60
CA THR A 121 -19.15 1.02 -4.76
C THR A 121 -18.19 1.54 -3.69
N VAL A 122 -18.56 1.34 -2.41
CA VAL A 122 -17.72 1.65 -1.24
C VAL A 122 -17.50 0.36 -0.46
N GLU A 123 -16.24 0.00 -0.30
CA GLU A 123 -15.76 -1.09 0.56
C GLU A 123 -15.04 -0.49 1.76
N THR A 124 -15.24 -1.04 2.96
CA THR A 124 -14.69 -0.47 4.20
C THR A 124 -13.96 -1.54 5.01
N LEU A 125 -12.77 -1.20 5.49
CA LEU A 125 -12.03 -1.95 6.50
C LEU A 125 -12.05 -1.17 7.82
N ASP A 126 -12.90 -1.58 8.76
CA ASP A 126 -13.06 -0.95 10.09
C ASP A 126 -12.11 -1.55 11.14
N GLN A 127 -12.10 -1.01 12.37
CA GLN A 127 -11.21 -1.46 13.45
C GLN A 127 -11.33 -2.96 13.75
N LEU A 128 -12.55 -3.51 13.68
CA LEU A 128 -12.78 -4.92 13.95
C LEU A 128 -12.24 -5.78 12.81
N SER A 129 -12.48 -5.39 11.56
CA SER A 129 -11.94 -6.07 10.37
C SER A 129 -10.41 -6.02 10.33
N ILE A 130 -9.80 -4.93 10.80
CA ILE A 130 -8.34 -4.82 10.94
C ILE A 130 -7.79 -5.82 11.97
N LYS A 131 -8.46 -5.97 13.12
CA LYS A 131 -8.07 -6.97 14.13
C LYS A 131 -8.23 -8.40 13.60
N GLU A 132 -9.34 -8.66 12.91
CA GLU A 132 -9.73 -9.98 12.41
C GLU A 132 -8.99 -10.40 11.13
N THR A 133 -8.42 -9.46 10.35
CA THR A 133 -7.84 -9.75 9.03
C THR A 133 -6.73 -10.80 9.12
N PRO A 134 -6.74 -11.84 8.27
CA PRO A 134 -5.65 -12.80 8.21
C PRO A 134 -4.37 -12.25 7.55
N ALA A 135 -4.43 -11.08 6.91
CA ALA A 135 -3.26 -10.43 6.33
C ALA A 135 -2.29 -9.91 7.42
N ALA A 136 -1.01 -9.76 7.05
CA ALA A 136 0.06 -9.30 7.93
C ALA A 136 -0.13 -7.88 8.49
N ASN A 137 -0.85 -7.04 7.75
CA ASN A 137 -1.19 -5.68 8.14
C ASN A 137 -2.52 -5.25 7.49
N PHE A 138 -3.11 -4.17 8.00
CA PHE A 138 -4.38 -3.65 7.48
C PHE A 138 -4.37 -3.30 5.98
N TYR A 139 -3.24 -2.82 5.45
CA TYR A 139 -3.16 -2.33 4.07
C TYR A 139 -3.18 -3.50 3.07
N GLU A 140 -2.50 -4.60 3.38
CA GLU A 140 -2.63 -5.85 2.63
C GLU A 140 -4.02 -6.46 2.77
N GLY A 141 -4.67 -6.30 3.93
CA GLY A 141 -6.05 -6.73 4.15
C GLY A 141 -7.06 -6.09 3.18
N LEU A 142 -6.75 -4.93 2.59
CA LEU A 142 -7.57 -4.32 1.54
C LEU A 142 -7.69 -5.21 0.29
N SER A 143 -6.69 -6.06 0.04
CA SER A 143 -6.70 -7.00 -1.09
C SER A 143 -7.73 -8.13 -0.96
N HIS A 144 -8.28 -8.32 0.25
CA HIS A 144 -9.38 -9.26 0.49
C HIS A 144 -10.75 -8.64 0.13
N LEU A 145 -10.80 -7.32 -0.11
CA LEU A 145 -12.01 -6.63 -0.52
C LEU A 145 -12.32 -6.87 -2.01
N LYS A 146 -13.61 -6.81 -2.33
CA LYS A 146 -14.11 -7.00 -3.69
C LYS A 146 -13.58 -5.92 -4.64
N GLY A 147 -13.15 -6.31 -5.85
CA GLY A 147 -12.73 -5.37 -6.89
C GLY A 147 -11.35 -4.74 -6.67
N VAL A 148 -10.58 -5.23 -5.68
CA VAL A 148 -9.28 -4.67 -5.29
C VAL A 148 -8.14 -5.53 -5.77
N ASP A 149 -7.15 -4.92 -6.43
CA ASP A 149 -5.93 -5.56 -6.86
C ASP A 149 -4.78 -5.11 -5.97
N LEU A 150 -3.97 -6.07 -5.51
CA LEU A 150 -2.75 -5.80 -4.78
C LEU A 150 -1.57 -6.11 -5.69
N THR A 151 -0.71 -5.11 -5.86
CA THR A 151 0.54 -5.23 -6.59
C THR A 151 1.68 -5.05 -5.59
N SER A 152 2.49 -6.08 -5.42
CA SER A 152 3.64 -6.07 -4.52
C SER A 152 4.95 -6.05 -5.29
N ALA A 153 5.71 -4.96 -5.17
CA ALA A 153 7.08 -4.90 -5.69
C ALA A 153 8.11 -5.38 -4.65
N SER A 154 7.79 -5.26 -3.35
CA SER A 154 8.68 -5.56 -2.24
C SER A 154 7.86 -5.68 -0.93
N ILE A 155 8.47 -6.02 0.22
CA ILE A 155 7.77 -6.05 1.52
C ILE A 155 7.37 -4.63 1.96
N GLY A 156 8.22 -3.64 1.67
CA GLY A 156 7.96 -2.24 1.98
C GLY A 156 6.99 -1.58 1.00
N PHE A 157 6.86 -2.11 -0.22
CA PHE A 157 6.15 -1.45 -1.30
C PHE A 157 4.99 -2.29 -1.84
N LYS A 158 3.81 -2.03 -1.26
CA LYS A 158 2.51 -2.64 -1.58
C LYS A 158 1.59 -1.57 -2.14
N ILE A 159 0.92 -1.85 -3.25
CA ILE A 159 0.05 -0.89 -3.92
C ILE A 159 -1.33 -1.48 -4.16
N ILE A 160 -2.34 -0.67 -3.86
CA ILE A 160 -3.74 -0.98 -4.13
C ILE A 160 -4.18 -0.32 -5.44
N ASN A 161 -4.68 -1.14 -6.36
CA ASN A 161 -5.27 -0.73 -7.62
C ASN A 161 -6.74 -1.20 -7.70
N THR A 162 -7.54 -0.57 -8.56
CA THR A 162 -8.95 -0.92 -8.76
C THR A 162 -9.38 -0.71 -10.21
N ARG A 163 -10.31 -1.55 -10.69
CA ARG A 163 -10.93 -1.46 -12.03
C ARG A 163 -9.95 -1.53 -13.21
N GLY A 164 -8.79 -2.15 -13.01
CA GLY A 164 -7.81 -2.31 -14.07
C GLY A 164 -6.61 -1.36 -13.97
N PHE A 165 -5.75 -1.43 -15.00
CA PHE A 165 -4.53 -0.62 -15.14
C PHE A 165 -3.61 -0.73 -13.92
N ASN A 166 -3.45 -1.95 -13.40
CA ASN A 166 -2.60 -2.19 -12.25
C ASN A 166 -1.17 -1.72 -12.55
N SER A 167 -0.64 -0.94 -11.63
CA SER A 167 0.67 -0.34 -11.78
C SER A 167 1.38 -0.32 -10.44
N THR A 168 2.71 -0.35 -10.49
CA THR A 168 3.58 0.00 -9.37
C THR A 168 3.68 1.52 -9.16
N SER A 169 3.02 2.32 -10.00
CA SER A 169 2.89 3.77 -9.90
C SER A 169 1.39 4.15 -9.99
N PRO A 170 0.63 4.14 -8.88
CA PRO A 170 -0.84 4.24 -8.88
C PRO A 170 -1.35 5.68 -9.12
N VAL A 171 -0.98 6.30 -10.24
CA VAL A 171 -1.33 7.68 -10.61
C VAL A 171 -2.83 7.90 -10.89
N ARG A 172 -3.63 6.83 -10.91
CA ARG A 172 -5.09 6.86 -11.12
C ARG A 172 -5.89 6.70 -9.82
N SER A 173 -5.22 6.52 -8.68
CA SER A 173 -5.87 6.33 -7.39
C SER A 173 -5.42 7.40 -6.41
N LEU A 174 -6.37 8.11 -5.81
CA LEU A 174 -6.07 9.10 -4.78
C LEU A 174 -5.99 8.42 -3.41
N GLN A 175 -4.89 8.60 -2.68
CA GLN A 175 -4.75 8.07 -1.32
C GLN A 175 -4.73 9.22 -0.31
N LEU A 176 -5.70 9.22 0.61
CA LEU A 176 -5.90 10.27 1.61
C LEU A 176 -5.67 9.73 3.03
N ILE A 177 -5.05 10.55 3.88
CA ILE A 177 -4.98 10.33 5.33
C ILE A 177 -5.57 11.56 6.01
N ASP A 178 -6.70 11.38 6.68
CA ASP A 178 -7.51 12.46 7.26
C ASP A 178 -7.71 13.62 6.25
N GLY A 179 -7.98 13.21 5.00
CA GLY A 179 -8.24 14.07 3.84
C GLY A 179 -7.02 14.82 3.26
N SER A 180 -5.80 14.53 3.70
CA SER A 180 -4.57 15.03 3.03
C SER A 180 -4.01 13.98 2.09
N ASP A 181 -3.59 14.41 0.92
CA ASP A 181 -2.97 13.55 -0.09
C ASP A 181 -1.63 12.99 0.41
N ASN A 182 -1.45 11.68 0.32
CA ASN A 182 -0.24 10.97 0.79
C ASN A 182 0.72 10.61 -0.36
N GLN A 183 0.73 11.41 -1.42
CA GLN A 183 1.67 11.26 -2.53
C GLN A 183 3.04 11.85 -2.25
N ALA A 184 4.07 11.25 -2.86
CA ALA A 184 5.39 11.83 -3.08
C ALA A 184 5.27 13.03 -4.06
N PRO A 185 5.56 14.28 -3.65
CA PRO A 185 5.34 15.47 -4.48
C PRO A 185 5.96 15.44 -5.88
N GLY A 186 7.17 14.91 -6.05
CA GLY A 186 7.91 14.78 -7.30
C GLY A 186 7.34 13.67 -8.18
N LEU A 187 6.96 12.54 -7.58
CA LEU A 187 6.46 11.39 -8.35
C LEU A 187 4.96 11.45 -8.69
N ASN A 188 4.16 12.28 -8.02
CA ASN A 188 2.70 12.39 -8.18
C ASN A 188 1.89 11.11 -7.86
N PHE A 189 2.43 10.20 -7.05
CA PHE A 189 1.68 9.04 -6.54
C PHE A 189 2.09 8.65 -5.12
N SER A 190 1.23 7.88 -4.45
CA SER A 190 1.47 7.35 -3.11
C SER A 190 2.39 6.14 -3.12
N LEU A 191 3.37 6.12 -2.22
CA LEU A 191 4.24 4.96 -1.96
C LEU A 191 3.53 3.89 -1.10
N GLY A 192 2.25 3.63 -1.39
CA GLY A 192 1.39 2.74 -0.60
C GLY A 192 1.25 3.20 0.85
N ASN A 193 1.26 2.26 1.80
CA ASN A 193 1.34 2.61 3.22
C ASN A 193 2.78 2.80 3.72
N PHE A 194 3.81 2.82 2.86
CA PHE A 194 5.19 3.01 3.31
C PHE A 194 5.36 4.37 4.00
N LEU A 195 4.72 5.42 3.48
CA LEU A 195 4.68 6.76 4.09
C LEU A 195 3.33 7.07 4.75
N GLY A 196 2.50 6.04 4.98
CA GLY A 196 1.13 6.21 5.47
C GLY A 196 0.98 6.14 6.99
N ALA A 197 -0.19 5.71 7.46
CA ALA A 197 -0.51 5.66 8.88
C ALA A 197 -0.13 4.30 9.53
N SER A 198 0.05 4.34 10.86
CA SER A 198 0.26 3.14 11.68
C SER A 198 -1.05 2.42 11.92
N GLU A 199 -1.03 1.09 11.92
CA GLU A 199 -2.20 0.25 12.20
C GLU A 199 -2.86 0.60 13.54
N LEU A 200 -2.07 0.93 14.58
CA LEU A 200 -2.59 1.31 15.90
C LEU A 200 -3.43 2.59 15.86
N ASP A 201 -3.16 3.50 14.93
CA ASP A 201 -3.86 4.78 14.81
C ASP A 201 -4.94 4.77 13.73
N ILE A 202 -5.12 3.69 12.95
CA ILE A 202 -6.21 3.59 11.98
C ILE A 202 -7.55 3.36 12.70
N GLN A 203 -8.55 4.17 12.37
CA GLN A 203 -9.94 3.95 12.73
C GLN A 203 -10.68 3.16 11.66
N LYS A 204 -10.50 3.54 10.39
CA LYS A 204 -11.07 2.83 9.24
C LYS A 204 -10.37 3.23 7.94
N VAL A 205 -10.52 2.38 6.93
CA VAL A 205 -10.15 2.67 5.55
C VAL A 205 -11.39 2.50 4.67
N ASP A 206 -11.80 3.57 3.99
CA ASP A 206 -12.87 3.54 2.99
C ASP A 206 -12.25 3.53 1.60
N LEU A 207 -12.54 2.49 0.81
CA LEU A 207 -12.17 2.40 -0.60
C LEU A 207 -13.38 2.72 -1.47
N ILE A 208 -13.32 3.86 -2.14
CA ILE A 208 -14.33 4.31 -3.10
C ILE A 208 -13.86 3.92 -4.49
N VAL A 209 -14.55 2.98 -5.12
CA VAL A 209 -14.15 2.40 -6.40
C VAL A 209 -14.85 3.14 -7.54
N GLY A 210 -14.09 3.53 -8.56
CA GLY A 210 -14.59 4.18 -9.77
C GLY A 210 -14.32 5.69 -9.84
N ALA A 211 -14.76 6.27 -10.96
CA ALA A 211 -14.57 7.68 -11.28
C ALA A 211 -15.20 8.58 -10.22
N SER A 212 -14.35 9.21 -9.40
CA SER A 212 -14.73 10.02 -8.24
C SER A 212 -14.25 11.48 -8.35
N GLY A 213 -13.76 11.86 -9.53
CA GLY A 213 -13.15 13.17 -9.78
C GLY A 213 -14.07 14.37 -9.53
N ALA A 214 -15.38 14.23 -9.74
CA ALA A 214 -16.33 15.29 -9.43
C ALA A 214 -16.31 15.74 -7.95
N TYR A 215 -16.01 14.82 -7.02
CA TYR A 215 -15.98 15.09 -5.58
C TYR A 215 -14.56 15.37 -5.06
N TYR A 216 -13.58 14.61 -5.53
CA TYR A 216 -12.22 14.62 -4.97
C TYR A 216 -11.20 15.38 -5.83
N GLY A 217 -11.57 15.74 -7.07
CA GLY A 217 -10.70 16.40 -8.03
C GLY A 217 -9.86 15.47 -8.89
N PRO A 218 -8.86 16.03 -9.59
CA PRO A 218 -7.99 15.26 -10.48
C PRO A 218 -7.32 14.09 -9.75
N ASN A 219 -7.06 12.99 -10.47
CA ASN A 219 -6.42 11.75 -9.98
C ASN A 219 -7.31 10.83 -9.12
N ALA A 220 -8.51 11.25 -8.70
CA ALA A 220 -9.56 10.34 -8.22
C ALA A 220 -10.25 9.63 -9.40
N PHE A 221 -9.43 9.00 -10.24
CA PHE A 221 -9.77 8.59 -11.60
C PHE A 221 -10.33 7.16 -11.62
N ASN A 222 -9.64 6.23 -10.96
CA ASN A 222 -10.07 4.85 -10.74
C ASN A 222 -10.63 4.63 -9.33
N GLY A 223 -10.37 5.54 -8.39
CA GLY A 223 -10.92 5.47 -7.04
C GLY A 223 -10.19 6.34 -6.02
N VAL A 224 -10.64 6.23 -4.77
CA VAL A 224 -10.06 6.92 -3.60
C VAL A 224 -9.88 5.92 -2.46
N ILE A 225 -8.68 5.86 -1.89
CA ILE A 225 -8.36 5.15 -0.64
C ILE A 225 -8.34 6.19 0.47
N ASN A 226 -9.37 6.26 1.30
CA ASN A 226 -9.47 7.24 2.37
C ASN A 226 -9.24 6.60 3.74
N MET A 227 -8.08 6.87 4.33
CA MET A 227 -7.71 6.43 5.66
C MET A 227 -8.12 7.48 6.69
N THR A 228 -8.90 7.05 7.69
CA THR A 228 -9.28 7.88 8.84
C THR A 228 -8.52 7.40 10.06
N THR A 229 -7.83 8.32 10.74
CA THR A 229 -7.10 8.01 11.98
C THR A 229 -7.97 8.22 13.22
N LYS A 230 -7.62 7.55 14.33
CA LYS A 230 -8.35 7.61 15.60
C LYS A 230 -8.27 9.02 16.20
N SER A 231 -9.41 9.64 16.44
CA SER A 231 -9.51 10.92 17.16
C SER A 231 -9.04 10.76 18.62
N PRO A 232 -8.21 11.68 19.17
CA PRO A 232 -7.79 11.62 20.56
C PRO A 232 -8.95 11.87 21.55
N PHE A 233 -10.03 12.55 21.12
CA PHE A 233 -11.23 12.71 21.95
C PHE A 233 -12.04 11.42 22.09
N GLN A 234 -12.06 10.57 21.05
CA GLN A 234 -12.80 9.31 21.05
C GLN A 234 -11.96 8.14 21.58
N HIS A 235 -10.65 8.20 21.36
CA HIS A 235 -9.69 7.15 21.69
C HIS A 235 -8.51 7.72 22.51
N PRO A 236 -8.74 8.20 23.76
CA PRO A 236 -7.66 8.58 24.67
C PRO A 236 -6.87 7.35 25.14
N GLY A 237 -5.76 7.55 25.85
CA GLY A 237 -4.97 6.49 26.48
C GLY A 237 -3.82 5.97 25.63
N PHE A 238 -3.22 4.87 26.08
CA PHE A 238 -1.99 4.30 25.54
C PHE A 238 -2.27 2.99 24.80
N MET A 239 -1.56 2.76 23.69
CA MET A 239 -1.48 1.46 23.02
C MET A 239 -0.05 1.21 22.59
N ALA A 240 0.36 -0.06 22.63
CA ALA A 240 1.63 -0.51 22.08
C ALA A 240 1.46 -1.83 21.35
N GLN A 241 2.27 -2.06 20.34
CA GLN A 241 2.35 -3.32 19.61
C GLN A 241 3.79 -3.67 19.33
N VAL A 242 4.12 -4.94 19.48
CA VAL A 242 5.34 -5.55 18.94
C VAL A 242 4.92 -6.69 18.03
N LYS A 243 5.55 -6.80 16.86
CA LYS A 243 5.37 -7.91 15.91
C LYS A 243 6.74 -8.44 15.51
N VAL A 244 6.90 -9.75 15.49
CA VAL A 244 8.13 -10.43 15.04
C VAL A 244 7.77 -11.57 14.10
N GLY A 245 8.65 -11.93 13.18
CA GLY A 245 8.34 -12.99 12.22
C GLY A 245 9.50 -13.46 11.36
N GLU A 246 9.15 -14.28 10.36
CA GLU A 246 10.07 -14.70 9.29
C GLU A 246 10.73 -13.49 8.61
N ARG A 247 11.83 -13.75 7.92
CA ARG A 247 12.63 -12.72 7.23
C ARG A 247 13.15 -11.62 8.17
N SER A 248 13.41 -11.95 9.44
CA SER A 248 13.84 -10.97 10.45
C SER A 248 12.87 -9.80 10.61
N LEU A 249 11.57 -10.02 10.35
CA LEU A 249 10.54 -9.02 10.55
C LEU A 249 10.50 -8.62 12.02
N HIS A 250 10.58 -7.31 12.27
CA HIS A 250 10.33 -6.69 13.56
C HIS A 250 9.55 -5.41 13.34
N GLU A 251 8.38 -5.29 13.96
CA GLU A 251 7.60 -4.06 14.00
C GLU A 251 7.39 -3.64 15.45
N THR A 252 7.44 -2.34 15.70
CA THR A 252 7.09 -1.74 16.98
C THR A 252 6.25 -0.52 16.73
N ALA A 253 5.10 -0.44 17.38
CA ALA A 253 4.20 0.69 17.27
C ALA A 253 3.76 1.16 18.65
N VAL A 254 3.65 2.47 18.83
CA VAL A 254 3.15 3.09 20.06
C VAL A 254 2.20 4.21 19.69
N ARG A 255 1.05 4.26 20.37
CA ARG A 255 0.13 5.39 20.31
C ARG A 255 -0.21 5.86 21.70
N PHE A 256 -0.20 7.16 21.90
CA PHE A 256 -0.64 7.80 23.13
C PHE A 256 -1.59 8.96 22.79
N ALA A 257 -2.68 9.11 23.53
CA ALA A 257 -3.61 10.21 23.37
C ALA A 257 -4.11 10.71 24.73
N GLN A 258 -4.29 12.01 24.86
CA GLN A 258 -4.75 12.63 26.10
C GLN A 258 -5.77 13.73 25.82
N VAL A 259 -6.80 13.80 26.67
CA VAL A 259 -7.88 14.79 26.61
C VAL A 259 -7.85 15.67 27.85
N PHE A 260 -7.93 16.98 27.63
CA PHE A 260 -7.97 18.02 28.65
C PHE A 260 -9.33 18.70 28.65
N LYS A 261 -9.89 18.79 29.85
CA LYS A 261 -11.17 19.45 30.12
C LYS A 261 -10.93 20.85 30.66
N ASN A 262 -11.82 21.79 30.36
CA ASN A 262 -11.80 23.11 30.97
C ASN A 262 -12.38 23.08 32.41
N LYS A 263 -12.41 24.24 33.09
CA LYS A 263 -12.98 24.38 34.45
C LYS A 263 -14.46 23.97 34.56
N LYS A 264 -15.19 23.93 33.44
CA LYS A 264 -16.60 23.50 33.36
C LYS A 264 -16.76 21.99 33.09
N GLY A 265 -15.66 21.24 33.01
CA GLY A 265 -15.67 19.81 32.69
C GLY A 265 -15.86 19.49 31.21
N GLU A 266 -15.87 20.49 30.33
CA GLU A 266 -15.99 20.31 28.88
C GLU A 266 -14.64 19.95 28.27
N GLU A 267 -14.59 18.92 27.44
CA GLU A 267 -13.40 18.58 26.65
C GLU A 267 -13.08 19.70 25.68
N LYS A 268 -11.89 20.30 25.80
CA LYS A 268 -11.49 21.46 25.00
C LYS A 268 -10.25 21.22 24.16
N PHE A 269 -9.26 20.55 24.72
CA PHE A 269 -8.01 20.28 24.04
C PHE A 269 -7.71 18.79 24.13
N ALA A 270 -7.17 18.21 23.06
CA ALA A 270 -6.67 16.86 23.07
C ALA A 270 -5.45 16.75 22.15
N TYR A 271 -4.52 15.88 22.47
CA TYR A 271 -3.42 15.57 21.57
C TYR A 271 -3.22 14.07 21.45
N LYS A 272 -2.60 13.65 20.35
CA LYS A 272 -2.08 12.30 20.16
C LYS A 272 -0.67 12.30 19.60
N PHE A 273 0.05 11.26 19.94
CA PHE A 273 1.35 10.88 19.44
C PHE A 273 1.27 9.44 18.95
N ASN A 274 1.87 9.17 17.80
CA ASN A 274 1.94 7.84 17.21
C ASN A 274 3.33 7.62 16.62
N PHE A 275 3.97 6.52 16.98
CA PHE A 275 5.25 6.06 16.44
C PHE A 275 5.10 4.66 15.87
N PHE A 276 5.76 4.39 14.75
CA PHE A 276 5.86 3.07 14.14
C PHE A 276 7.27 2.88 13.61
N TYR A 277 7.82 1.69 13.82
CA TYR A 277 9.06 1.24 13.21
C TYR A 277 8.87 -0.18 12.68
N MET A 278 9.45 -0.47 11.53
CA MET A 278 9.55 -1.79 10.92
C MET A 278 10.96 -1.98 10.36
N GLY A 279 11.49 -3.18 10.54
CA GLY A 279 12.58 -3.68 9.70
C GLY A 279 12.35 -5.14 9.32
N ALA A 280 12.82 -5.50 8.13
CA ALA A 280 12.72 -6.87 7.59
C ALA A 280 13.75 -7.07 6.48
N ARG A 281 14.10 -8.33 6.20
CA ARG A 281 14.77 -8.71 4.96
C ARG A 281 13.72 -8.93 3.88
N ASP A 282 13.83 -8.22 2.80
CA ASP A 282 12.87 -8.25 1.70
C ASP A 282 13.18 -9.39 0.72
N TRP A 283 12.21 -9.84 -0.07
CA TRP A 283 12.42 -10.92 -1.05
C TRP A 283 13.25 -10.40 -2.23
N GLU A 284 14.22 -11.21 -2.64
CA GLU A 284 15.15 -10.90 -3.72
C GLU A 284 14.55 -11.21 -5.09
N ALA A 285 14.83 -10.34 -6.07
CA ALA A 285 14.44 -10.52 -7.46
C ALA A 285 15.53 -11.30 -8.21
N GLU A 286 15.18 -12.53 -8.59
CA GLU A 286 16.11 -13.51 -9.17
C GLU A 286 15.55 -14.11 -10.47
N ASN A 287 14.82 -13.31 -11.25
CA ASN A 287 14.41 -13.73 -12.59
C ASN A 287 15.58 -13.54 -13.56
N TYR A 288 16.24 -14.63 -13.91
CA TYR A 288 17.36 -14.64 -14.86
C TYR A 288 16.97 -15.18 -16.24
N GLU A 289 15.66 -15.28 -16.52
CA GLU A 289 15.18 -15.57 -17.87
C GLU A 289 15.50 -14.40 -18.81
N ALA A 290 15.63 -14.72 -20.10
CA ALA A 290 15.82 -13.72 -21.14
C ALA A 290 14.62 -12.76 -21.21
N THR A 291 14.91 -11.46 -21.30
CA THR A 291 13.88 -10.45 -21.60
C THR A 291 13.29 -10.72 -22.97
N PRO A 292 12.04 -10.29 -23.25
CA PRO A 292 11.44 -10.47 -24.58
C PRO A 292 12.27 -9.84 -25.71
N GLN A 293 13.13 -8.87 -25.37
CA GLN A 293 13.93 -8.10 -26.35
C GLN A 293 15.32 -8.70 -26.55
N SER A 294 15.66 -9.72 -25.76
CA SER A 294 16.94 -10.40 -25.86
C SER A 294 17.12 -11.03 -27.24
N ARG A 295 18.30 -10.87 -27.82
CA ARG A 295 18.67 -11.52 -29.08
C ARG A 295 18.86 -13.03 -28.94
N SER A 296 19.10 -13.49 -27.72
CA SER A 296 19.36 -14.89 -27.39
C SER A 296 18.33 -15.38 -26.36
N LYS A 297 17.94 -16.64 -26.45
CA LYS A 297 17.05 -17.25 -25.44
C LYS A 297 17.83 -17.63 -24.18
N THR A 298 17.11 -17.81 -23.07
CA THR A 298 17.65 -18.40 -21.85
C THR A 298 18.37 -19.71 -22.19
N GLY A 299 19.58 -19.88 -21.66
CA GLY A 299 20.41 -21.04 -21.91
C GLY A 299 21.34 -20.92 -23.13
N ASN A 300 21.41 -19.77 -23.81
CA ASN A 300 22.47 -19.50 -24.78
C ASN A 300 23.85 -19.46 -24.07
N PRO A 301 24.86 -20.24 -24.50
CA PRO A 301 26.16 -20.26 -23.82
C PRO A 301 26.93 -18.95 -23.90
N GLY A 302 26.72 -18.13 -24.93
CA GLY A 302 27.26 -16.77 -25.00
C GLY A 302 26.54 -15.78 -24.08
N GLY A 303 25.54 -16.20 -23.30
CA GLY A 303 24.74 -15.32 -22.45
C GLY A 303 23.50 -14.76 -23.16
N TRP A 304 22.72 -13.99 -22.42
CA TRP A 304 21.51 -13.31 -22.89
C TRP A 304 21.26 -12.08 -22.01
N ASP A 305 20.42 -11.17 -22.50
CA ASP A 305 19.88 -10.02 -21.75
C ASP A 305 18.83 -10.53 -20.76
N ALA A 306 19.18 -10.65 -19.48
CA ALA A 306 18.34 -11.27 -18.45
C ALA A 306 17.56 -10.25 -17.62
N VAL A 307 16.41 -10.65 -17.06
CA VAL A 307 15.49 -9.71 -16.39
C VAL A 307 16.10 -9.02 -15.16
N ASN A 308 16.80 -9.74 -14.27
CA ASN A 308 17.44 -9.22 -13.05
C ASN A 308 18.99 -9.30 -13.07
N ILE A 309 19.59 -9.27 -14.26
CA ILE A 309 21.03 -8.99 -14.45
C ILE A 309 21.10 -7.70 -15.26
N TYR A 310 21.96 -6.78 -14.85
CA TYR A 310 22.06 -5.45 -15.47
C TYR A 310 23.44 -5.27 -16.08
N GLY A 311 23.48 -4.74 -17.29
CA GLY A 311 24.70 -4.59 -18.07
C GLY A 311 25.02 -5.76 -19.01
N ASP A 312 24.10 -6.72 -19.16
CA ASP A 312 24.20 -7.83 -20.11
C ASP A 312 23.40 -7.60 -21.41
N GLU A 313 22.87 -6.38 -21.58
CA GLU A 313 22.09 -5.97 -22.76
C GLU A 313 22.99 -5.74 -23.97
N SER A 314 24.26 -5.44 -23.73
CA SER A 314 25.28 -5.30 -24.76
C SER A 314 25.64 -6.66 -25.34
N TYR A 315 25.55 -6.79 -26.67
CA TYR A 315 25.76 -8.06 -27.36
C TYR A 315 26.60 -7.90 -28.63
N GLY A 316 27.22 -9.00 -29.06
CA GLY A 316 27.82 -9.14 -30.37
C GLY A 316 27.39 -10.44 -31.05
N THR A 317 27.57 -10.50 -32.36
CA THR A 317 27.26 -11.70 -33.16
C THR A 317 28.49 -12.12 -33.93
N GLY A 318 28.83 -13.41 -33.82
CA GLY A 318 29.90 -14.03 -34.58
C GLY A 318 29.62 -14.02 -36.07
N GLN A 319 30.67 -13.79 -36.85
CA GLN A 319 30.62 -13.86 -38.31
C GLN A 319 30.56 -15.33 -38.77
N VAL A 320 30.24 -15.57 -40.05
CA VAL A 320 30.29 -16.92 -40.66
C VAL A 320 31.67 -17.57 -40.51
N SER A 321 32.73 -16.75 -40.48
CA SER A 321 34.11 -17.16 -40.27
C SER A 321 34.44 -17.58 -38.83
N SER A 322 33.54 -17.37 -37.86
CA SER A 322 33.69 -17.66 -36.43
C SER A 322 32.74 -18.79 -35.98
N PRO A 323 32.95 -20.05 -36.41
CA PRO A 323 32.15 -21.19 -36.00
C PRO A 323 32.03 -21.29 -34.48
N GLY A 324 30.79 -21.47 -34.02
CA GLY A 324 30.49 -21.56 -32.61
C GLY A 324 30.48 -20.21 -31.85
N LEU A 325 30.83 -19.06 -32.44
CA LEU A 325 30.77 -17.82 -31.64
C LEU A 325 29.33 -17.38 -31.34
N GLY A 326 28.41 -17.56 -32.31
CA GLY A 326 26.99 -17.29 -32.10
C GLY A 326 26.71 -15.85 -31.65
N THR A 327 25.61 -15.63 -30.94
CA THR A 327 25.39 -14.36 -30.23
C THR A 327 25.97 -14.49 -28.83
N TYR A 328 26.71 -13.47 -28.40
CA TYR A 328 27.29 -13.38 -27.06
C TYR A 328 26.93 -12.04 -26.42
N HIS A 329 26.83 -12.04 -25.10
CA HIS A 329 26.38 -10.93 -24.28
C HIS A 329 27.45 -10.59 -23.25
N ARG A 330 27.51 -9.32 -22.86
CA ARG A 330 28.41 -8.84 -21.83
C ARG A 330 28.09 -9.44 -20.46
N THR A 331 29.13 -9.67 -19.64
CA THR A 331 28.94 -10.06 -18.24
C THR A 331 28.34 -8.92 -17.41
N GLY A 332 27.05 -9.03 -17.06
CA GLY A 332 26.33 -8.09 -16.19
C GLY A 332 26.60 -8.26 -14.68
N TYR A 333 25.85 -7.51 -13.88
CA TYR A 333 25.78 -7.60 -12.42
C TYR A 333 24.39 -8.08 -12.00
N LYS A 334 24.30 -9.01 -11.05
CA LYS A 334 22.98 -9.40 -10.52
C LYS A 334 22.41 -8.26 -9.73
N GLU A 335 21.09 -8.10 -9.78
CA GLU A 335 20.41 -7.09 -8.99
C GLU A 335 20.72 -7.22 -7.48
N THR A 336 20.83 -8.45 -6.98
CA THR A 336 21.16 -8.76 -5.58
C THR A 336 22.55 -8.31 -5.15
N ASP A 337 23.47 -8.10 -6.10
CA ASP A 337 24.80 -7.55 -5.81
C ASP A 337 24.77 -6.02 -5.67
N LEU A 338 23.77 -5.37 -6.28
CA LEU A 338 23.68 -3.90 -6.41
C LEU A 338 22.71 -3.28 -5.40
N VAL A 339 21.66 -4.01 -5.01
CA VAL A 339 20.53 -3.49 -4.23
C VAL A 339 20.52 -4.06 -2.81
N ASP A 340 20.30 -3.19 -1.82
CA ASP A 340 20.10 -3.59 -0.43
C ASP A 340 18.63 -4.00 -0.18
N TYR A 341 18.42 -5.26 0.18
CA TYR A 341 17.12 -5.83 0.54
C TYR A 341 16.80 -5.73 2.03
N ASN A 342 17.60 -5.02 2.84
CA ASN A 342 17.27 -4.72 4.22
C ASN A 342 16.28 -3.55 4.31
N THR A 343 14.99 -3.88 4.22
CA THR A 343 13.90 -2.91 4.30
C THR A 343 13.77 -2.36 5.71
N LYS A 344 13.67 -1.03 5.83
CA LYS A 344 13.44 -0.29 7.07
C LYS A 344 12.39 0.79 6.85
N ASN A 345 11.54 1.03 7.83
CA ASN A 345 10.50 2.06 7.77
C ASN A 345 10.24 2.61 9.17
N ALA A 346 10.28 3.92 9.33
CA ALA A 346 9.86 4.61 10.55
C ALA A 346 8.83 5.69 10.21
N LYS A 347 7.79 5.80 11.04
CA LYS A 347 6.73 6.81 10.93
C LYS A 347 6.48 7.46 12.28
N LEU A 348 6.27 8.76 12.26
CA LEU A 348 5.88 9.56 13.41
C LEU A 348 4.68 10.41 13.03
N GLY A 349 3.64 10.39 13.85
CA GLY A 349 2.44 11.21 13.70
C GLY A 349 2.12 11.92 15.01
N VAL A 350 1.89 13.23 14.95
CA VAL A 350 1.46 14.05 16.09
C VAL A 350 0.24 14.84 15.65
N ALA A 351 -0.79 14.89 16.49
CA ALA A 351 -1.94 15.74 16.24
C ALA A 351 -2.39 16.47 17.50
N ALA A 352 -2.71 17.75 17.36
CA ALA A 352 -3.28 18.59 18.38
C ALA A 352 -4.67 19.05 17.93
N HIS A 353 -5.66 18.87 18.79
CA HIS A 353 -7.06 19.10 18.51
C HIS A 353 -7.63 20.09 19.53
N TYR A 354 -8.34 21.11 19.06
CA TYR A 354 -8.95 22.14 19.90
C TYR A 354 -10.41 22.38 19.51
N LYS A 355 -11.34 22.22 20.46
CA LYS A 355 -12.77 22.46 20.28
C LYS A 355 -13.11 23.93 20.56
N LEU A 356 -13.14 24.76 19.51
CA LEU A 356 -13.62 26.16 19.58
C LEU A 356 -15.04 26.21 20.15
N LYS A 357 -15.91 25.36 19.61
CA LYS A 357 -17.26 25.05 20.12
C LYS A 357 -17.41 23.53 20.24
N LYS A 358 -18.53 23.05 20.78
CA LYS A 358 -18.78 21.60 20.93
C LYS A 358 -18.71 20.85 19.60
N ASP A 359 -19.05 21.53 18.50
CA ASP A 359 -19.18 21.04 17.14
C ASP A 359 -18.17 21.64 16.15
N ILE A 360 -17.32 22.58 16.58
CA ILE A 360 -16.28 23.21 15.74
C ILE A 360 -14.91 22.89 16.32
N GLU A 361 -14.09 22.22 15.50
CA GLU A 361 -12.78 21.71 15.88
C GLU A 361 -11.70 22.31 14.98
N THR A 362 -10.59 22.74 15.58
CA THR A 362 -9.34 23.09 14.90
C THR A 362 -8.33 22.00 15.17
N ILE A 363 -7.65 21.53 14.12
CA ILE A 363 -6.72 20.40 14.15
C ILE A 363 -5.42 20.85 13.51
N TYR A 364 -4.32 20.61 14.21
CA TYR A 364 -2.98 20.60 13.63
C TYR A 364 -2.47 19.16 13.60
N THR A 365 -1.87 18.75 12.48
CA THR A 365 -1.26 17.42 12.32
C THR A 365 0.12 17.57 11.71
N PHE A 366 1.08 16.84 12.27
CA PHE A 366 2.43 16.66 11.75
C PHE A 366 2.66 15.16 11.52
N ASN A 367 3.04 14.80 10.29
CA ASN A 367 3.44 13.45 9.93
C ASN A 367 4.87 13.46 9.38
N PHE A 368 5.67 12.49 9.80
CA PHE A 368 7.02 12.24 9.33
C PHE A 368 7.15 10.76 8.97
N GLY A 369 7.82 10.47 7.85
CA GLY A 369 8.14 9.13 7.41
C GLY A 369 9.57 9.05 6.89
N THR A 370 10.24 7.93 7.14
CA THR A 370 11.55 7.63 6.56
C THR A 370 11.74 6.13 6.34
N GLY A 371 12.58 5.75 5.38
CA GLY A 371 12.91 4.35 5.21
C GLY A 371 13.79 4.02 4.01
N THR A 372 14.10 2.74 3.92
CA THR A 372 14.89 2.11 2.85
C THR A 372 14.10 0.89 2.36
N THR A 373 13.94 0.76 1.05
CA THR A 373 13.22 -0.34 0.39
C THR A 373 13.54 -0.37 -1.10
N VAL A 374 13.13 -1.42 -1.80
CA VAL A 374 13.26 -1.50 -3.26
C VAL A 374 11.96 -1.11 -3.94
N TYR A 375 12.07 -0.35 -5.03
CA TYR A 375 10.96 0.07 -5.88
C TYR A 375 11.16 -0.40 -7.32
N GLN A 376 10.14 -1.06 -7.85
CA GLN A 376 10.07 -1.51 -9.25
C GLN A 376 9.27 -0.49 -10.07
N GLY A 377 9.94 0.30 -10.90
CA GLY A 377 9.31 1.21 -11.86
C GLY A 377 9.64 0.81 -13.30
N ASP A 378 9.83 1.83 -14.15
CA ASP A 378 10.39 1.64 -15.49
C ASP A 378 11.82 1.10 -15.45
N ASN A 379 12.52 1.41 -14.37
CA ASN A 379 13.81 0.86 -14.02
C ASN A 379 13.79 0.29 -12.58
N ARG A 380 14.90 -0.30 -12.13
CA ARG A 380 15.05 -0.77 -10.75
C ARG A 380 15.69 0.30 -9.86
N PHE A 381 14.97 0.72 -8.83
CA PHE A 381 15.40 1.80 -7.94
C PHE A 381 15.59 1.30 -6.51
N SER A 382 16.74 1.60 -5.92
CA SER A 382 16.98 1.42 -4.49
C SER A 382 16.58 2.71 -3.78
N LEU A 383 15.50 2.68 -3.01
CA LEU A 383 15.09 3.80 -2.17
C LEU A 383 15.84 3.70 -0.86
N ARG A 384 16.65 4.72 -0.52
CA ARG A 384 17.50 4.70 0.69
C ARG A 384 17.36 5.98 1.48
N ASP A 385 17.04 5.84 2.76
CA ASP A 385 16.93 6.94 3.72
C ASP A 385 16.02 8.07 3.21
N ILE A 386 14.93 7.71 2.51
CA ILE A 386 13.98 8.71 2.01
C ILE A 386 13.35 9.43 3.18
N LEU A 387 12.98 10.69 3.00
CA LEU A 387 12.30 11.48 4.03
C LEU A 387 11.00 12.05 3.47
N PHE A 388 9.97 12.08 4.30
CA PHE A 388 8.67 12.64 4.00
C PHE A 388 8.17 13.43 5.20
N PHE A 389 7.75 14.67 4.97
CA PHE A 389 7.23 15.57 5.99
C PHE A 389 5.89 16.13 5.52
N GLN A 390 4.87 16.08 6.37
CA GLN A 390 3.57 16.67 6.07
C GLN A 390 3.03 17.44 7.27
N ASN A 391 2.70 18.71 7.05
CA ASN A 391 2.06 19.59 8.03
C ASN A 391 0.67 19.95 7.55
N LYS A 392 -0.33 19.81 8.42
CA LYS A 392 -1.73 20.13 8.11
C LYS A 392 -2.34 20.99 9.20
N VAL A 393 -3.09 22.01 8.80
CA VAL A 393 -4.01 22.75 9.65
C VAL A 393 -5.41 22.63 9.07
N GLU A 394 -6.39 22.32 9.91
CA GLU A 394 -7.78 22.16 9.51
C GLU A 394 -8.70 22.79 10.55
N ILE A 395 -9.73 23.51 10.11
CA ILE A 395 -10.88 23.88 10.92
C ILE A 395 -12.12 23.23 10.31
N ARG A 396 -12.94 22.58 11.12
CA ARG A 396 -14.11 21.86 10.65
C ARG A 396 -15.29 21.92 11.60
N LYS A 397 -16.47 21.76 11.00
CA LYS A 397 -17.69 21.32 11.67
C LYS A 397 -18.22 20.12 10.89
N GLU A 398 -18.30 18.97 11.56
CA GLU A 398 -18.76 17.74 10.92
C GLU A 398 -20.11 17.92 10.22
N ASN A 399 -20.23 17.35 9.02
CA ASN A 399 -21.40 17.47 8.14
C ASN A 399 -21.81 18.91 7.76
N LYS A 400 -20.97 19.93 7.99
CA LYS A 400 -21.30 21.32 7.64
C LYS A 400 -20.25 22.05 6.82
N PHE A 401 -19.01 22.10 7.30
CA PHE A 401 -17.92 22.76 6.58
C PHE A 401 -16.55 22.27 7.03
N PHE A 402 -15.56 22.44 6.17
CA PHE A 402 -14.17 22.42 6.56
C PHE A 402 -13.34 23.41 5.73
N PHE A 403 -12.24 23.86 6.30
CA PHE A 403 -11.16 24.52 5.59
C PHE A 403 -9.84 23.89 6.03
N ARG A 404 -9.03 23.47 5.08
CA ARG A 404 -7.78 22.75 5.31
C ARG A 404 -6.67 23.34 4.45
N ILE A 405 -5.50 23.48 5.04
CA ILE A 405 -4.25 23.75 4.36
C ILE A 405 -3.24 22.69 4.77
N TYR A 406 -2.43 22.22 3.82
CA TYR A 406 -1.29 21.36 4.14
C TYR A 406 -0.12 21.58 3.19
N ALA A 407 1.06 21.25 3.68
CA ALA A 407 2.29 21.21 2.91
C ALA A 407 2.95 19.85 3.09
N THR A 408 3.40 19.27 1.99
CA THR A 408 4.17 18.04 1.93
C THR A 408 5.53 18.33 1.34
N HIS A 409 6.60 17.86 1.97
CA HIS A 409 7.98 17.93 1.48
C HIS A 409 8.57 16.54 1.48
N GLU A 410 9.41 16.25 0.49
CA GLU A 410 10.16 15.01 0.44
C GLU A 410 11.65 15.21 0.27
N ASN A 411 12.41 14.15 0.48
CA ASN A 411 13.82 14.04 0.15
C ASN A 411 14.11 12.62 -0.33
N ALA A 412 14.68 12.48 -1.53
CA ALA A 412 15.08 11.17 -2.06
C ALA A 412 16.20 10.48 -1.27
N GLY A 413 16.84 11.15 -0.31
CA GLY A 413 17.88 10.55 0.52
C GLY A 413 19.09 10.09 -0.30
N ASN A 414 19.53 8.86 -0.06
CA ASN A 414 20.65 8.21 -0.76
C ASN A 414 20.16 7.27 -1.88
N SER A 415 18.97 7.51 -2.42
CA SER A 415 18.34 6.62 -3.39
C SER A 415 19.05 6.68 -4.74
N PHE A 416 19.14 5.55 -5.45
CA PHE A 416 19.85 5.46 -6.73
C PHE A 416 19.20 4.47 -7.70
N ASP A 417 19.55 4.61 -8.98
CA ASP A 417 19.16 3.69 -10.06
C ASP A 417 20.15 2.53 -10.16
N ALA A 418 19.71 1.31 -9.84
CA ALA A 418 20.56 0.12 -9.79
C ALA A 418 21.05 -0.32 -11.17
N PHE A 419 20.20 -0.23 -12.19
CA PHE A 419 20.54 -0.58 -13.55
C PHE A 419 21.59 0.39 -14.12
N ARG A 420 21.37 1.70 -13.95
CA ARG A 420 22.35 2.72 -14.35
C ARG A 420 23.68 2.53 -13.63
N THR A 421 23.65 2.13 -12.35
CA THR A 421 24.85 1.84 -11.56
C THR A 421 25.68 0.74 -12.21
N ALA A 422 25.04 -0.36 -12.64
CA ALA A 422 25.71 -1.46 -13.33
C ALA A 422 26.42 -0.98 -14.60
N LEU A 423 25.72 -0.21 -15.45
CA LEU A 423 26.28 0.32 -16.70
C LEU A 423 27.48 1.25 -16.48
N ILE A 424 27.41 2.13 -15.48
CA ILE A 424 28.54 3.03 -15.15
C ILE A 424 29.73 2.22 -14.65
N MET A 425 29.51 1.23 -13.77
CA MET A 425 30.57 0.38 -13.25
C MET A 425 31.23 -0.45 -14.35
N GLN A 426 30.46 -1.00 -15.28
CA GLN A 426 31.01 -1.73 -16.43
C GLN A 426 31.84 -0.82 -17.33
N ASN A 427 31.30 0.34 -17.72
CA ASN A 427 32.00 1.27 -18.61
C ASN A 427 33.27 1.87 -17.97
N ASN A 428 33.27 2.10 -16.66
CA ASN A 428 34.47 2.50 -15.92
C ASN A 428 35.53 1.39 -15.87
N SER A 429 35.12 0.12 -15.97
CA SER A 429 36.04 -1.02 -16.02
C SER A 429 36.62 -1.21 -17.42
N LYS A 430 35.74 -1.32 -18.43
CA LYS A 430 36.04 -1.50 -19.84
C LYS A 430 34.79 -1.16 -20.66
N GLU A 431 34.89 -0.30 -21.66
CA GLU A 431 33.77 0.03 -22.56
C GLU A 431 33.24 -1.22 -23.31
N ASP A 432 31.93 -1.25 -23.57
CA ASP A 432 31.23 -2.35 -24.25
C ASP A 432 31.85 -2.76 -25.57
N ALA A 433 32.20 -1.80 -26.43
CA ALA A 433 32.82 -2.07 -27.72
C ALA A 433 34.17 -2.78 -27.56
N LYS A 434 34.99 -2.36 -26.59
CA LYS A 434 36.29 -2.98 -26.31
C LYS A 434 36.14 -4.37 -25.74
N TRP A 435 35.19 -4.57 -24.82
CA TRP A 435 34.87 -5.88 -24.25
C TRP A 435 34.43 -6.87 -25.34
N GLY A 436 33.53 -6.46 -26.24
CA GLY A 436 33.07 -7.30 -27.34
C GLY A 436 34.18 -7.66 -28.34
N ILE A 437 35.09 -6.71 -28.63
CA ILE A 437 36.27 -6.97 -29.45
C ILE A 437 37.20 -7.99 -28.78
N ASP A 438 37.49 -7.85 -27.49
CA ASP A 438 38.32 -8.80 -26.73
C ASP A 438 37.68 -10.21 -26.75
N TYR A 439 36.37 -10.29 -26.54
CA TYR A 439 35.61 -11.54 -26.58
C TYR A 439 35.73 -12.23 -27.96
N ALA A 440 35.40 -11.52 -29.03
CA ALA A 440 35.43 -12.07 -30.38
C ALA A 440 36.85 -12.46 -30.81
N ASN A 441 37.86 -11.65 -30.46
CA ASN A 441 39.26 -11.93 -30.78
C ASN A 441 39.76 -13.18 -30.05
N TYR A 442 39.49 -13.30 -28.74
CA TYR A 442 39.88 -14.47 -27.98
C TYR A 442 39.24 -15.74 -28.54
N TRP A 443 37.95 -15.69 -28.86
CA TRP A 443 37.26 -16.82 -29.50
C TRP A 443 37.95 -17.25 -30.80
N ASN A 444 38.17 -16.30 -31.71
CA ASN A 444 38.76 -16.58 -33.02
C ASN A 444 40.19 -17.11 -32.93
N GLN A 445 40.97 -16.67 -31.94
CA GLN A 445 42.36 -17.09 -31.78
C GLN A 445 42.51 -18.43 -31.06
N ASN A 446 41.68 -18.69 -30.05
CA ASN A 446 41.89 -19.79 -29.10
C ASN A 446 40.85 -20.90 -29.18
N ILE A 447 39.61 -20.58 -29.56
CA ILE A 447 38.48 -21.52 -29.51
C ILE A 447 38.09 -22.02 -30.90
N ASP A 448 38.12 -21.17 -31.92
CA ASP A 448 37.74 -21.51 -33.31
C ASP A 448 38.38 -22.83 -33.79
N LYS A 449 39.70 -22.99 -33.60
CA LYS A 449 40.43 -24.20 -34.00
C LYS A 449 39.93 -25.45 -33.27
N ARG A 450 39.56 -25.32 -31.99
CA ARG A 450 39.01 -26.41 -31.18
C ARG A 450 37.63 -26.83 -31.69
N VAL A 451 36.79 -25.85 -32.06
CA VAL A 451 35.45 -26.08 -32.64
C VAL A 451 35.58 -26.82 -33.99
N ARG A 452 36.48 -26.37 -34.86
CA ARG A 452 36.70 -27.01 -36.19
C ARG A 452 37.27 -28.42 -36.10
N ALA A 453 37.98 -28.73 -35.02
CA ALA A 453 38.53 -30.07 -34.76
C ALA A 453 37.50 -31.06 -34.20
N LEU A 454 36.26 -30.63 -33.92
CA LEU A 454 35.22 -31.51 -33.38
C LEU A 454 34.88 -32.63 -34.38
N PRO A 455 34.82 -33.90 -33.95
CA PRO A 455 34.41 -35.02 -34.80
C PRO A 455 33.02 -34.78 -35.38
N GLY A 456 32.91 -34.74 -36.72
CA GLY A 456 31.64 -34.52 -37.44
C GLY A 456 31.29 -33.06 -37.74
N PHE A 457 32.18 -32.10 -37.43
CA PHE A 457 31.91 -30.68 -37.64
C PHE A 457 31.65 -30.33 -39.13
N PRO A 458 30.54 -29.63 -39.47
CA PRO A 458 30.19 -29.35 -40.86
C PRO A 458 31.27 -28.54 -41.62
N PRO A 459 31.80 -29.04 -42.76
CA PRO A 459 32.83 -28.34 -43.54
C PRO A 459 32.26 -27.12 -44.26
N PHE A 460 33.14 -26.19 -44.65
CA PHE A 460 32.70 -24.98 -45.36
C PHE A 460 32.31 -25.33 -46.80
N GLN A 461 31.17 -24.80 -47.26
CA GLN A 461 30.68 -24.95 -48.62
C GLN A 461 30.34 -23.57 -49.19
N SER A 462 30.90 -23.22 -50.35
CA SER A 462 30.65 -21.93 -51.00
C SER A 462 29.18 -21.81 -51.42
N GLY A 463 28.54 -20.68 -51.12
CA GLY A 463 27.14 -20.41 -51.46
C GLY A 463 26.10 -20.99 -50.49
N ASP A 464 26.51 -21.67 -49.41
CA ASP A 464 25.59 -22.19 -48.39
C ASP A 464 25.22 -21.11 -47.36
N THR A 465 24.04 -20.53 -47.53
CA THR A 465 23.47 -19.51 -46.62
C THR A 465 23.05 -20.09 -45.27
N THR A 466 22.97 -21.42 -45.12
CA THR A 466 22.57 -22.11 -43.89
C THR A 466 23.74 -22.64 -43.07
N LEU A 467 24.98 -22.56 -43.60
CA LEU A 467 26.18 -23.15 -43.02
C LEU A 467 26.40 -22.71 -41.56
N GLN A 468 26.21 -21.42 -41.29
CA GLN A 468 26.40 -20.86 -39.95
C GLN A 468 25.40 -21.48 -38.97
N GLN A 469 24.12 -21.54 -39.33
CA GLN A 469 23.09 -22.14 -38.49
C GLN A 469 23.36 -23.63 -38.25
N ARG A 470 23.67 -24.40 -39.30
CA ARG A 470 23.98 -25.84 -39.17
C ARG A 470 25.18 -26.11 -38.25
N ARG A 471 26.22 -25.29 -38.34
CA ARG A 471 27.40 -25.38 -37.46
C ARG A 471 27.06 -25.04 -36.02
N GLN A 472 26.23 -24.02 -35.80
CA GLN A 472 25.75 -23.67 -34.47
C GLN A 472 24.90 -24.82 -33.88
N ASP A 473 23.92 -25.31 -34.63
CA ASP A 473 23.07 -26.43 -34.22
C ASP A 473 23.88 -27.70 -33.94
N PHE A 474 24.89 -27.99 -34.76
CA PHE A 474 25.78 -29.12 -34.56
C PHE A 474 26.51 -29.05 -33.22
N VAL A 475 27.14 -27.92 -32.91
CA VAL A 475 27.90 -27.75 -31.65
C VAL A 475 26.95 -27.73 -30.45
N GLN A 476 25.81 -27.04 -30.58
CA GLN A 476 24.79 -26.98 -29.52
C GLN A 476 24.19 -28.34 -29.18
N ASN A 477 23.89 -29.18 -30.18
CA ASN A 477 23.23 -30.46 -29.96
C ASN A 477 24.18 -31.57 -29.51
N ASN A 478 25.46 -31.51 -29.90
CA ASN A 478 26.41 -32.62 -29.66
C ASN A 478 27.51 -32.28 -28.63
N TYR A 479 27.81 -30.99 -28.41
CA TYR A 479 28.98 -30.54 -27.63
C TYR A 479 28.65 -29.37 -26.69
N ARG A 480 27.41 -29.27 -26.21
CA ARG A 480 26.89 -28.16 -25.38
C ARG A 480 27.78 -27.79 -24.20
N ASP A 481 28.29 -28.77 -23.45
CA ASP A 481 29.09 -28.53 -22.24
C ASP A 481 30.46 -27.92 -22.56
N SER A 482 31.12 -28.43 -23.60
CA SER A 482 32.37 -27.83 -24.11
C SER A 482 32.12 -26.40 -24.56
N PHE A 483 30.95 -26.16 -25.14
CA PHE A 483 30.54 -24.85 -25.61
C PHE A 483 30.27 -23.85 -24.48
N VAL A 484 29.55 -24.24 -23.41
CA VAL A 484 29.46 -23.42 -22.18
C VAL A 484 30.86 -23.06 -21.69
N LYS A 485 31.73 -24.07 -21.57
CA LYS A 485 33.06 -23.88 -21.01
C LYS A 485 33.90 -22.91 -21.83
N TRP A 486 33.88 -23.01 -23.16
CA TRP A 486 34.65 -22.11 -24.02
C TRP A 486 34.09 -20.69 -24.05
N HIS A 487 32.77 -20.52 -23.97
CA HIS A 487 32.16 -19.20 -23.82
C HIS A 487 32.51 -18.56 -22.47
N ASN A 488 32.51 -19.33 -21.37
CA ASN A 488 32.97 -18.86 -20.07
C ASN A 488 34.45 -18.48 -20.11
N GLU A 489 35.32 -19.33 -20.69
CA GLU A 489 36.76 -19.03 -20.87
C GLU A 489 36.98 -17.72 -21.64
N THR A 490 36.15 -17.47 -22.66
CA THR A 490 36.21 -16.26 -23.48
C THR A 490 35.71 -15.03 -22.71
N SER A 491 34.64 -15.17 -21.93
CA SER A 491 34.09 -14.10 -21.07
C SER A 491 35.06 -13.72 -19.96
N ASP A 492 35.66 -14.71 -19.29
CA ASP A 492 36.66 -14.52 -18.25
C ASP A 492 37.88 -13.75 -18.78
N PHE A 493 38.32 -14.06 -20.00
CA PHE A 493 39.37 -13.30 -20.67
C PHE A 493 38.92 -11.86 -20.97
N ALA A 494 37.72 -11.67 -21.52
CA ALA A 494 37.18 -10.34 -21.82
C ALA A 494 36.96 -9.49 -20.55
N ASP A 495 36.69 -10.11 -19.41
CA ASP A 495 36.57 -9.44 -18.10
C ASP A 495 37.92 -9.23 -17.40
N SER A 496 38.99 -9.86 -17.88
CA SER A 496 40.32 -9.75 -17.30
C SER A 496 41.03 -8.44 -17.66
N LYS A 497 42.08 -8.14 -16.87
CA LYS A 497 42.95 -6.99 -17.10
C LYS A 497 43.74 -7.17 -18.40
N ASN A 498 43.77 -6.13 -19.23
CA ASN A 498 44.73 -6.02 -20.35
C ASN A 498 45.50 -4.69 -20.25
N PHE A 499 46.35 -4.39 -21.23
CA PHE A 499 47.25 -3.23 -21.19
C PHE A 499 46.53 -1.88 -21.07
N PHE A 500 45.26 -1.81 -21.51
CA PHE A 500 44.50 -0.56 -21.63
C PHE A 500 43.29 -0.45 -20.68
N ASN A 501 42.91 -1.54 -19.99
CA ASN A 501 41.67 -1.59 -19.21
C ASN A 501 41.86 -2.25 -17.84
N THR A 502 41.01 -1.86 -16.90
CA THR A 502 40.91 -2.52 -15.59
C THR A 502 40.04 -3.78 -15.69
N PRO A 503 40.26 -4.79 -14.82
CA PRO A 503 39.39 -5.96 -14.79
C PRO A 503 37.96 -5.58 -14.36
N ARG A 504 36.99 -6.45 -14.64
CA ARG A 504 35.63 -6.35 -14.10
C ARG A 504 35.68 -6.20 -12.58
N TYR A 505 34.83 -5.34 -12.02
CA TYR A 505 34.73 -5.18 -10.58
C TYR A 505 33.95 -6.36 -10.00
N GLU A 506 34.63 -7.39 -9.49
CA GLU A 506 33.95 -8.60 -9.02
C GLU A 506 33.19 -8.38 -7.69
N PRO A 507 31.87 -8.67 -7.61
CA PRO A 507 31.12 -8.60 -6.34
C PRO A 507 31.81 -9.35 -5.21
N GLY A 508 31.81 -8.75 -4.01
CA GLY A 508 32.52 -9.28 -2.84
C GLY A 508 34.01 -8.90 -2.75
N THR A 509 34.53 -8.12 -3.71
CA THR A 509 35.90 -7.57 -3.63
C THR A 509 35.92 -6.11 -3.15
N PRO A 510 37.02 -5.65 -2.50
CA PRO A 510 37.16 -4.24 -2.11
C PRO A 510 37.07 -3.25 -3.29
N GLN A 511 37.52 -3.67 -4.48
CA GLN A 511 37.46 -2.88 -5.71
C GLN A 511 36.01 -2.65 -6.14
N TYR A 512 35.17 -3.69 -6.09
CA TYR A 512 33.74 -3.57 -6.33
C TYR A 512 33.06 -2.63 -5.35
N ASP A 513 33.29 -2.81 -4.04
CA ASP A 513 32.68 -1.97 -3.02
C ASP A 513 33.05 -0.48 -3.20
N SER A 514 34.30 -0.21 -3.58
CA SER A 514 34.77 1.14 -3.87
C SER A 514 34.10 1.72 -5.13
N ALA A 515 34.01 0.95 -6.21
CA ALA A 515 33.38 1.37 -7.46
C ALA A 515 31.87 1.60 -7.30
N LEU A 516 31.18 0.70 -6.59
CA LEU A 516 29.77 0.83 -6.26
C LEU A 516 29.53 2.10 -5.43
N ARG A 517 30.26 2.28 -4.32
CA ARG A 517 30.15 3.46 -3.45
C ARG A 517 30.41 4.76 -4.19
N ALA A 518 31.45 4.81 -5.04
CA ALA A 518 31.77 5.99 -5.83
C ALA A 518 30.70 6.32 -6.89
N THR A 519 29.99 5.31 -7.39
CA THR A 519 28.92 5.49 -8.38
C THR A 519 27.62 5.96 -7.74
N ILE A 520 27.20 5.34 -6.64
CA ILE A 520 25.92 5.64 -5.96
C ILE A 520 25.98 6.89 -5.06
N SER A 521 27.16 7.49 -4.87
CA SER A 521 27.32 8.74 -4.08
C SER A 521 27.36 10.00 -4.93
N ARG A 522 27.49 9.89 -6.25
CA ARG A 522 27.48 11.01 -7.20
C ARG A 522 26.13 11.14 -7.87
N LYS A 523 25.66 12.37 -8.06
CA LYS A 523 24.39 12.62 -8.75
C LYS A 523 24.45 12.11 -10.18
N ILE A 524 23.29 11.83 -10.76
CA ILE A 524 23.17 11.51 -12.19
C ILE A 524 23.83 12.59 -13.08
N THR A 525 23.66 13.86 -12.72
CA THR A 525 24.27 15.01 -13.42
C THR A 525 25.79 15.14 -13.24
N GLU A 526 26.38 14.40 -12.31
CA GLU A 526 27.81 14.35 -12.01
C GLU A 526 28.44 13.03 -12.48
N GLY A 527 27.74 12.26 -13.31
CA GLY A 527 28.19 10.98 -13.86
C GLY A 527 28.03 9.79 -12.91
N GLY A 528 27.20 9.90 -11.86
CA GLY A 528 26.82 8.80 -10.99
C GLY A 528 25.39 8.30 -11.23
N SER A 529 24.81 7.68 -10.20
CA SER A 529 23.45 7.11 -10.22
C SER A 529 22.54 7.60 -9.09
N LEU A 530 23.03 8.49 -8.21
CA LEU A 530 22.26 9.05 -7.10
C LEU A 530 21.16 9.99 -7.61
N PHE A 531 19.95 9.82 -7.08
CA PHE A 531 18.87 10.78 -7.22
C PHE A 531 19.03 11.92 -6.22
N PHE A 532 18.80 13.12 -6.71
CA PHE A 532 18.56 14.29 -5.88
C PHE A 532 17.11 14.71 -6.08
N ASP A 533 16.31 14.75 -5.03
CA ASP A 533 14.96 15.30 -5.11
C ASP A 533 14.57 15.89 -3.76
N LYS A 534 14.11 17.14 -3.76
CA LYS A 534 13.59 17.87 -2.61
C LYS A 534 12.29 18.59 -2.96
N SER A 535 11.43 17.89 -3.70
CA SER A 535 10.15 18.38 -4.18
C SER A 535 9.18 18.70 -3.04
N ALA A 536 8.26 19.63 -3.31
CA ALA A 536 7.23 20.04 -2.37
C ALA A 536 5.85 20.20 -3.02
N LEU A 537 4.80 19.99 -2.22
CA LEU A 537 3.40 20.20 -2.57
C LEU A 537 2.73 21.06 -1.51
N TYR A 538 2.05 22.12 -1.93
CA TYR A 538 1.20 22.95 -1.07
C TYR A 538 -0.25 22.80 -1.53
N HIS A 539 -1.18 22.64 -0.60
CA HIS A 539 -2.59 22.40 -0.90
C HIS A 539 -3.51 23.18 0.03
N THR A 540 -4.54 23.79 -0.54
CA THR A 540 -5.62 24.46 0.19
C THR A 540 -6.96 23.91 -0.29
N GLN A 541 -7.89 23.66 0.63
CA GLN A 541 -9.22 23.14 0.32
C GLN A 541 -10.28 23.68 1.28
N GLY A 542 -11.47 23.95 0.75
CA GLY A 542 -12.65 24.22 1.57
C GLY A 542 -13.91 23.59 0.98
N GLU A 543 -14.84 23.24 1.85
CA GLU A 543 -16.19 22.78 1.51
C GLU A 543 -17.19 23.41 2.48
N TYR A 544 -18.37 23.73 1.98
CA TYR A 544 -19.52 24.14 2.78
C TYR A 544 -20.80 23.49 2.28
N LYS A 545 -21.65 23.07 3.22
CA LYS A 545 -22.96 22.46 2.95
C LYS A 545 -24.10 23.35 3.37
N PHE A 546 -24.97 23.68 2.41
CA PHE A 546 -26.24 24.34 2.62
C PHE A 546 -27.36 23.31 2.65
N THR A 547 -28.35 23.51 3.52
CA THR A 547 -29.49 22.59 3.67
C THR A 547 -30.81 23.36 3.54
N PRO A 548 -31.08 24.02 2.39
CA PRO A 548 -32.39 24.60 2.13
C PRO A 548 -33.48 23.50 2.06
N LYS A 549 -34.76 23.89 2.17
CA LYS A 549 -35.89 22.93 2.23
C LYS A 549 -36.01 22.01 1.01
N PHE A 550 -35.43 22.37 -0.14
CA PHE A 550 -35.61 21.65 -1.40
C PHE A 550 -34.48 20.66 -1.76
N ALA A 551 -33.28 20.80 -1.17
CA ALA A 551 -32.11 19.96 -1.44
C ALA A 551 -30.99 20.24 -0.41
N GLU A 552 -30.06 19.29 -0.24
CA GLU A 552 -28.74 19.56 0.35
C GLU A 552 -27.80 20.01 -0.78
N ILE A 553 -27.18 21.18 -0.64
CA ILE A 553 -26.26 21.75 -1.62
C ILE A 553 -24.87 21.77 -1.02
N THR A 554 -23.90 21.16 -1.70
CA THR A 554 -22.48 21.21 -1.32
C THR A 554 -21.73 22.07 -2.32
N VAL A 555 -20.90 22.99 -1.82
CA VAL A 555 -19.97 23.75 -2.66
C VAL A 555 -18.57 23.64 -2.06
N GLY A 556 -17.55 23.61 -2.91
CA GLY A 556 -16.19 23.63 -2.44
C GLY A 556 -15.19 24.00 -3.52
N ALA A 557 -13.95 24.21 -3.08
CA ALA A 557 -12.84 24.55 -3.93
C ALA A 557 -11.54 23.98 -3.37
N SER A 558 -10.57 23.75 -4.25
CA SER A 558 -9.22 23.32 -3.91
C SER A 558 -8.19 23.99 -4.80
N ALA A 559 -7.01 24.26 -4.27
CA ALA A 559 -5.85 24.71 -5.04
C ALA A 559 -4.61 23.93 -4.61
N ARG A 560 -3.72 23.63 -5.56
CA ARG A 560 -2.48 22.87 -5.38
C ARG A 560 -1.32 23.59 -6.07
N LEU A 561 -0.16 23.59 -5.44
CA LEU A 561 1.09 24.08 -6.03
C LEU A 561 2.17 23.02 -5.84
N TYR A 562 2.61 22.42 -6.95
CA TYR A 562 3.79 21.57 -6.98
C TYR A 562 5.04 22.42 -7.23
N ARG A 563 6.12 22.13 -6.50
CA ARG A 563 7.44 22.72 -6.66
C ARG A 563 8.47 21.61 -6.72
N PRO A 564 8.63 20.93 -7.87
CA PRO A 564 9.64 19.91 -7.98
C PRO A 564 11.05 20.52 -7.95
N TYR A 565 12.01 19.77 -7.38
CA TYR A 565 13.40 20.20 -7.32
C TYR A 565 14.33 19.00 -7.29
N SER A 566 14.83 18.61 -8.47
CA SER A 566 15.64 17.41 -8.67
C SER A 566 17.07 17.65 -9.21
N GLU A 567 17.43 18.90 -9.51
CA GLU A 567 18.73 19.27 -10.07
C GLU A 567 19.13 18.43 -11.30
N GLY A 568 18.17 18.12 -12.18
CA GLY A 568 18.43 17.34 -13.39
C GLY A 568 18.50 15.83 -13.20
N THR A 569 18.29 15.33 -11.99
CA THR A 569 18.33 13.87 -11.74
C THR A 569 16.99 13.18 -12.01
N ILE A 570 15.89 13.93 -12.10
CA ILE A 570 14.56 13.41 -12.47
C ILE A 570 13.90 14.33 -13.51
N PHE A 571 13.89 15.63 -13.28
CA PHE A 571 13.21 16.61 -14.12
C PHE A 571 14.20 17.45 -14.94
N SER A 572 13.68 18.05 -16.01
CA SER A 572 14.39 19.10 -16.76
C SER A 572 14.44 20.44 -15.98
N ASP A 573 15.10 20.44 -14.81
CA ASP A 573 15.17 21.58 -13.87
C ASP A 573 16.60 22.07 -13.55
N THR A 574 17.49 21.96 -14.53
CA THR A 574 18.87 22.48 -14.51
C THR A 574 18.98 23.85 -15.20
N ASN A 575 20.19 24.43 -15.28
CA ASN A 575 20.49 25.66 -16.01
C ASN A 575 19.61 26.87 -15.62
N GLY A 576 19.34 27.02 -14.31
CA GLY A 576 18.50 28.10 -13.78
C GLY A 576 16.99 27.90 -13.96
N LYS A 577 16.56 26.83 -14.65
CA LYS A 577 15.14 26.51 -14.80
C LYS A 577 14.58 26.03 -13.45
N ARG A 578 13.44 26.61 -13.06
CA ARG A 578 12.68 26.21 -11.87
C ARG A 578 11.26 25.90 -12.30
N ILE A 579 10.83 24.67 -12.04
CA ILE A 579 9.50 24.21 -12.39
C ILE A 579 8.56 24.53 -11.23
N SER A 580 7.38 25.05 -11.57
CA SER A 580 6.22 25.11 -10.68
C SER A 580 5.02 24.59 -11.45
N ASN A 581 4.09 23.90 -10.80
CA ASN A 581 2.82 23.51 -11.41
C ASN A 581 1.64 23.85 -10.49
N PHE A 582 0.86 24.84 -10.90
CA PHE A 582 -0.33 25.29 -10.18
C PHE A 582 -1.62 24.69 -10.74
N GLU A 583 -2.48 24.23 -9.84
CA GLU A 583 -3.78 23.67 -10.16
C GLU A 583 -4.85 24.25 -9.23
N TYR A 584 -6.06 24.46 -9.75
CA TYR A 584 -7.22 24.75 -8.92
C TYR A 584 -8.48 24.09 -9.48
N GLY A 585 -9.46 23.90 -8.62
CA GLY A 585 -10.77 23.42 -9.02
C GLY A 585 -11.88 23.84 -8.08
N ILE A 586 -13.08 23.97 -8.62
CA ILE A 586 -14.28 24.40 -7.92
C ILE A 586 -15.38 23.39 -8.26
N TYR A 587 -16.16 22.99 -7.27
CA TYR A 587 -17.27 22.06 -7.44
C TYR A 587 -18.51 22.53 -6.71
N ALA A 588 -19.66 22.17 -7.29
CA ALA A 588 -20.96 22.33 -6.68
C ALA A 588 -21.80 21.08 -6.95
N GLY A 589 -22.55 20.65 -5.95
CA GLY A 589 -23.44 19.51 -6.06
C GLY A 589 -24.73 19.71 -5.27
N ALA A 590 -25.77 19.02 -5.70
CA ALA A 590 -27.08 19.00 -5.05
C ALA A 590 -27.52 17.55 -4.83
N GLU A 591 -27.94 17.25 -3.61
CA GLU A 591 -28.56 16.00 -3.20
C GLU A 591 -30.03 16.27 -2.87
N LYS A 592 -30.94 15.51 -3.52
CA LYS A 592 -32.38 15.61 -3.29
C LYS A 592 -32.97 14.23 -3.01
N LYS A 593 -33.76 14.14 -1.94
CA LYS A 593 -34.58 12.97 -1.62
C LYS A 593 -36.01 13.17 -2.13
N LEU A 594 -36.56 12.17 -2.80
CA LEU A 594 -37.89 12.14 -3.40
C LEU A 594 -38.62 10.86 -2.99
N ALA A 595 -39.91 10.75 -3.35
CA ALA A 595 -40.73 9.56 -3.14
C ALA A 595 -40.73 9.06 -1.68
N LYS A 596 -40.99 9.97 -0.72
CA LYS A 596 -40.91 9.69 0.74
C LYS A 596 -39.52 9.15 1.15
N GLU A 597 -38.47 9.80 0.66
CA GLU A 597 -37.05 9.45 0.88
C GLU A 597 -36.55 8.14 0.25
N LYS A 598 -37.39 7.44 -0.52
CA LYS A 598 -36.98 6.19 -1.19
C LYS A 598 -36.04 6.42 -2.38
N LEU A 599 -36.13 7.56 -3.06
CA LEU A 599 -35.27 7.89 -4.18
C LEU A 599 -34.34 9.05 -3.82
N LYS A 600 -33.04 8.80 -3.81
CA LYS A 600 -32.00 9.82 -3.65
C LYS A 600 -31.35 10.10 -5.00
N ILE A 601 -31.34 11.37 -5.38
CA ILE A 601 -30.71 11.88 -6.60
C ILE A 601 -29.56 12.79 -6.19
N ASN A 602 -28.36 12.53 -6.70
CA ASN A 602 -27.23 13.44 -6.57
C ASN A 602 -26.79 13.90 -7.95
N ALA A 603 -26.48 15.19 -8.08
CA ALA A 603 -25.80 15.74 -9.22
C ALA A 603 -24.64 16.61 -8.73
N THR A 604 -23.45 16.48 -9.32
CA THR A 604 -22.27 17.26 -8.99
C THR A 604 -21.54 17.64 -10.28
N VAL A 605 -21.05 18.87 -10.33
CA VAL A 605 -20.20 19.35 -11.42
C VAL A 605 -18.97 19.96 -10.80
N ARG A 606 -17.82 19.61 -11.36
CA ARG A 606 -16.52 20.18 -11.01
C ARG A 606 -15.85 20.76 -12.24
N VAL A 607 -15.19 21.90 -12.07
CA VAL A 607 -14.32 22.52 -13.07
C VAL A 607 -12.90 22.56 -12.50
N ASP A 608 -11.94 22.03 -13.24
CA ASP A 608 -10.52 22.02 -12.88
C ASP A 608 -9.68 22.74 -13.93
N LYS A 609 -8.61 23.39 -13.47
CA LYS A 609 -7.60 24.07 -14.29
C LYS A 609 -6.22 23.70 -13.77
N ASN A 610 -5.43 23.08 -14.64
CA ASN A 610 -3.98 22.99 -14.48
C ASN A 610 -3.32 24.12 -15.27
N GLN A 611 -2.20 24.69 -14.81
CA GLN A 611 -1.53 25.80 -15.49
C GLN A 611 -1.28 25.53 -16.99
N ASN A 612 -0.87 24.31 -17.36
CA ASN A 612 -0.42 23.94 -18.70
C ASN A 612 -1.56 23.48 -19.61
N PHE A 613 -2.73 23.15 -19.06
CA PHE A 613 -3.84 22.58 -19.81
C PHE A 613 -5.09 23.44 -19.75
N LYS A 614 -6.02 23.27 -20.70
CA LYS A 614 -7.29 24.00 -20.71
C LYS A 614 -8.17 23.60 -19.52
N HIS A 615 -9.15 24.42 -19.18
CA HIS A 615 -10.18 24.07 -18.20
C HIS A 615 -10.92 22.81 -18.63
N LEU A 616 -11.21 21.94 -17.66
CA LEU A 616 -11.93 20.69 -17.88
C LEU A 616 -13.09 20.56 -16.89
N VAL A 617 -14.15 19.88 -17.33
CA VAL A 617 -15.38 19.71 -16.56
C VAL A 617 -15.65 18.23 -16.30
N SER A 618 -15.89 17.89 -15.05
CA SER A 618 -16.23 16.54 -14.58
C SER A 618 -17.63 16.53 -13.96
N PRO A 619 -18.67 16.21 -14.76
CA PRO A 619 -20.01 15.98 -14.23
C PRO A 619 -20.15 14.58 -13.62
N ALA A 620 -21.01 14.46 -12.61
CA ALA A 620 -21.47 13.20 -12.05
C ALA A 620 -22.95 13.29 -11.66
N VAL A 621 -23.71 12.24 -11.94
CA VAL A 621 -25.11 12.09 -11.52
C VAL A 621 -25.36 10.66 -11.04
N SER A 622 -26.16 10.51 -10.00
CA SER A 622 -26.50 9.20 -9.46
C SER A 622 -27.93 9.13 -8.95
N PHE A 623 -28.51 7.94 -9.06
CA PHE A 623 -29.84 7.58 -8.59
C PHE A 623 -29.70 6.39 -7.66
N VAL A 624 -30.18 6.55 -6.42
CA VAL A 624 -30.18 5.49 -5.41
C VAL A 624 -31.61 5.28 -4.95
N TYR A 625 -32.18 4.13 -5.28
CA TYR A 625 -33.53 3.74 -4.89
C TYR A 625 -33.46 2.70 -3.77
N THR A 626 -34.08 3.00 -2.63
CA THR A 626 -34.11 2.15 -1.44
C THR A 626 -35.54 1.73 -1.15
N GLU A 627 -35.78 0.42 -1.13
CA GLU A 627 -37.03 -0.20 -0.72
C GLU A 627 -36.73 -1.28 0.32
N LYS A 628 -37.13 -1.06 1.57
CA LYS A 628 -36.78 -1.93 2.71
C LYS A 628 -35.26 -2.12 2.80
N GLN A 629 -34.78 -3.36 2.66
CA GLN A 629 -33.36 -3.73 2.73
C GLN A 629 -32.68 -3.72 1.35
N HIS A 630 -33.42 -3.47 0.26
CA HIS A 630 -32.90 -3.48 -1.11
C HIS A 630 -32.53 -2.07 -1.55
N VAL A 631 -31.30 -1.92 -2.03
CA VAL A 631 -30.75 -0.67 -2.55
C VAL A 631 -30.29 -0.90 -3.98
N PHE A 632 -30.92 -0.21 -4.92
CA PHE A 632 -30.55 -0.16 -6.34
C PHE A 632 -29.83 1.14 -6.63
N ARG A 633 -28.72 1.08 -7.36
CA ARG A 633 -27.86 2.22 -7.65
C ARG A 633 -27.57 2.30 -9.13
N VAL A 634 -27.67 3.49 -9.69
CA VAL A 634 -27.20 3.81 -11.03
C VAL A 634 -26.38 5.08 -10.93
N SER A 635 -25.19 5.11 -11.52
CA SER A 635 -24.35 6.30 -11.55
C SER A 635 -23.71 6.50 -12.92
N PHE A 636 -23.57 7.77 -13.28
CA PHE A 636 -22.85 8.23 -14.45
C PHE A 636 -21.86 9.28 -13.97
N ALA A 637 -20.57 9.05 -14.20
CA ALA A 637 -19.53 9.92 -13.69
C ALA A 637 -18.45 10.14 -14.74
N SER A 638 -17.90 11.35 -14.74
CA SER A 638 -16.68 11.71 -15.46
C SER A 638 -15.57 12.01 -14.46
N ALA A 639 -14.34 11.65 -14.79
CA ALA A 639 -13.16 12.06 -14.06
C ALA A 639 -12.04 12.44 -15.03
N ILE A 640 -11.10 13.23 -14.54
CA ILE A 640 -9.92 13.66 -15.28
C ILE A 640 -8.66 13.26 -14.52
N ARG A 641 -7.60 12.97 -15.26
CA ARG A 641 -6.24 12.87 -14.75
C ARG A 641 -5.41 13.90 -15.49
N ASN A 642 -4.91 14.90 -14.77
CA ASN A 642 -3.91 15.79 -15.32
C ASN A 642 -2.61 14.98 -15.53
N PRO A 643 -1.86 15.24 -16.61
CA PRO A 643 -0.51 14.72 -16.75
C PRO A 643 0.30 15.04 -15.49
N THR A 644 1.04 14.06 -14.98
CA THR A 644 1.92 14.19 -13.80
C THR A 644 3.11 15.11 -14.09
N LEU A 645 3.94 15.41 -13.08
CA LEU A 645 5.19 16.14 -13.29
C LEU A 645 6.14 15.35 -14.19
N THR A 646 6.20 14.02 -14.04
CA THR A 646 6.96 13.16 -14.96
C THR A 646 6.36 13.16 -16.36
N ASP A 647 5.04 13.20 -16.53
CA ASP A 647 4.44 13.29 -17.88
C ASP A 647 4.81 14.60 -18.60
N GLN A 648 5.06 15.68 -17.86
CA GLN A 648 5.26 17.04 -18.39
C GLN A 648 6.73 17.45 -18.49
N TYR A 649 7.54 17.06 -17.50
CA TYR A 649 8.87 17.60 -17.29
C TYR A 649 9.98 16.55 -17.12
N PHE A 650 9.69 15.25 -17.31
CA PHE A 650 10.69 14.19 -17.15
C PHE A 650 11.97 14.49 -17.94
N PHE A 651 13.11 14.16 -17.36
CA PHE A 651 14.36 14.05 -18.07
C PHE A 651 15.28 13.09 -17.30
N LEU A 652 15.16 11.79 -17.58
CA LEU A 652 15.92 10.74 -16.89
C LEU A 652 16.45 9.72 -17.88
N ASN A 653 17.78 9.61 -17.99
CA ASN A 653 18.43 8.56 -18.76
C ASN A 653 18.57 7.29 -17.90
N VAL A 654 17.78 6.27 -18.25
CA VAL A 654 17.73 4.96 -17.57
C VAL A 654 18.65 3.91 -18.22
N GLY A 655 19.58 4.34 -19.09
CA GLY A 655 20.47 3.47 -19.85
C GLY A 655 19.89 3.12 -21.22
N ARG A 656 18.78 2.37 -21.27
CA ARG A 656 18.17 1.93 -22.56
C ARG A 656 17.50 3.06 -23.36
N ALA A 657 17.04 4.10 -22.67
CA ALA A 657 16.42 5.27 -23.26
C ALA A 657 16.49 6.45 -22.28
N THR A 658 16.30 7.66 -22.80
CA THR A 658 16.02 8.84 -22.00
C THR A 658 14.51 9.04 -21.92
N LEU A 659 13.99 9.00 -20.71
CA LEU A 659 12.59 9.25 -20.40
C LEU A 659 12.35 10.74 -20.40
N VAL A 660 11.45 11.22 -21.26
CA VAL A 660 11.23 12.65 -21.46
C VAL A 660 9.75 13.03 -21.35
N GLY A 661 9.51 14.11 -20.62
CA GLY A 661 8.20 14.77 -20.55
C GLY A 661 7.87 15.52 -21.85
N ASN A 662 6.59 15.83 -22.06
CA ASN A 662 6.14 16.30 -23.37
C ASN A 662 5.05 17.39 -23.32
N LEU A 663 5.46 18.64 -23.04
CA LEU A 663 4.56 19.80 -23.14
C LEU A 663 4.51 20.45 -24.53
N GLU A 664 5.53 20.25 -25.35
CA GLU A 664 5.75 21.01 -26.60
C GLU A 664 5.67 20.13 -27.87
N GLY A 665 5.65 18.81 -27.71
CA GLY A 665 5.75 17.85 -28.82
C GLY A 665 7.20 17.55 -29.20
N TYR A 666 7.40 16.46 -29.93
CA TYR A 666 8.69 16.07 -30.51
C TYR A 666 8.51 15.85 -32.01
N LYS A 667 9.49 16.26 -32.80
CA LYS A 667 9.44 16.24 -34.26
C LYS A 667 10.55 15.37 -34.84
N ASN A 668 10.29 14.77 -35.99
CA ASN A 668 11.28 14.02 -36.78
C ASN A 668 11.99 12.90 -36.02
N LEU A 669 11.29 12.19 -35.12
CA LEU A 669 11.84 11.00 -34.49
C LEU A 669 11.80 9.82 -35.47
N VAL A 670 12.78 8.94 -35.41
CA VAL A 670 12.86 7.74 -36.24
C VAL A 670 12.30 6.53 -35.47
N THR A 671 11.57 5.65 -36.14
CA THR A 671 11.11 4.39 -35.52
C THR A 671 12.28 3.45 -35.24
N THR A 672 12.25 2.72 -34.11
CA THR A 672 13.36 1.82 -33.72
C THR A 672 13.65 0.76 -34.77
N ASP A 673 12.63 0.19 -35.41
CA ASP A 673 12.79 -0.87 -36.41
C ASP A 673 13.44 -0.34 -37.71
N SER A 674 13.04 0.86 -38.15
CA SER A 674 13.65 1.49 -39.32
C SER A 674 15.09 1.90 -39.06
N TYR A 675 15.39 2.35 -37.83
CA TYR A 675 16.76 2.66 -37.40
C TYR A 675 17.65 1.41 -37.38
N ILE A 676 17.17 0.27 -36.84
CA ILE A 676 17.90 -1.00 -36.87
C ILE A 676 18.15 -1.43 -38.32
N THR A 677 17.15 -1.31 -39.19
CA THR A 677 17.28 -1.62 -40.62
C THR A 677 18.34 -0.74 -41.28
N TYR A 678 18.35 0.56 -40.96
CA TYR A 678 19.36 1.51 -41.41
C TYR A 678 20.77 1.14 -40.92
N LEU A 679 20.96 0.75 -39.65
CA LEU A 679 22.28 0.34 -39.16
C LEU A 679 22.84 -0.87 -39.90
N ASN A 680 21.97 -1.78 -40.36
CA ASN A 680 22.37 -2.96 -41.12
C ASN A 680 22.71 -2.68 -42.59
N THR A 681 22.17 -1.62 -43.19
CA THR A 681 22.33 -1.32 -44.62
C THR A 681 23.08 -0.03 -44.92
N LEU A 682 23.21 0.86 -43.93
CA LEU A 682 23.64 2.24 -44.03
C LEU A 682 22.87 3.06 -45.09
N ASN A 683 21.64 2.65 -45.42
CA ASN A 683 20.79 3.31 -46.41
C ASN A 683 19.72 4.18 -45.72
N ARG A 684 19.87 5.51 -45.83
CA ARG A 684 18.97 6.50 -45.21
C ARG A 684 17.51 6.39 -45.66
N ASN A 685 17.25 5.84 -46.85
CA ASN A 685 15.88 5.66 -47.37
C ASN A 685 15.07 4.63 -46.56
N ASN A 686 15.73 3.82 -45.73
CA ASN A 686 15.06 2.87 -44.85
C ASN A 686 14.44 3.56 -43.62
N LEU A 687 14.84 4.80 -43.30
CA LEU A 687 14.42 5.51 -42.09
C LEU A 687 12.96 5.97 -42.21
N GLN A 688 12.17 5.69 -41.18
CA GLN A 688 10.78 6.12 -41.07
C GLN A 688 10.64 7.14 -39.95
N TYR A 689 10.24 8.36 -40.31
CA TYR A 689 10.09 9.47 -39.38
C TYR A 689 8.65 9.60 -38.88
N PHE A 690 8.50 10.04 -37.64
CA PHE A 690 7.21 10.36 -37.03
C PHE A 690 7.34 11.51 -36.02
N ASP A 691 6.20 12.16 -35.80
CA ASP A 691 6.04 13.20 -34.79
C ASP A 691 5.27 12.67 -33.57
N VAL A 692 5.52 13.30 -32.42
CA VAL A 692 4.78 13.08 -31.18
C VAL A 692 4.09 14.38 -30.77
N ASP A 693 2.77 14.36 -30.69
CA ASP A 693 1.98 15.51 -30.28
C ASP A 693 2.17 15.81 -28.78
N PRO A 694 2.02 17.08 -28.34
CA PRO A 694 2.03 17.46 -26.94
C PRO A 694 1.02 16.67 -26.09
N VAL A 695 1.39 16.36 -24.85
CA VAL A 695 0.56 15.63 -23.91
C VAL A 695 -0.73 16.41 -23.55
N LYS A 696 -1.82 15.69 -23.30
CA LYS A 696 -3.12 16.23 -22.89
C LYS A 696 -3.68 15.46 -21.68
N PRO A 697 -4.57 16.07 -20.88
CA PRO A 697 -5.22 15.36 -19.78
C PRO A 697 -6.07 14.19 -20.25
N GLU A 698 -5.92 13.08 -19.52
CA GLU A 698 -6.68 11.85 -19.72
C GLU A 698 -8.08 12.01 -19.12
N ARG A 699 -9.10 11.45 -19.79
CA ARG A 699 -10.51 11.63 -19.45
C ARG A 699 -11.20 10.28 -19.40
N VAL A 700 -12.02 10.04 -18.38
CA VAL A 700 -12.87 8.85 -18.30
C VAL A 700 -14.33 9.24 -18.15
N LYS A 701 -15.21 8.53 -18.85
CA LYS A 701 -16.66 8.51 -18.60
C LYS A 701 -17.07 7.11 -18.23
N SER A 702 -17.79 6.96 -17.12
CA SER A 702 -18.20 5.68 -16.59
C SER A 702 -19.70 5.64 -16.31
N ALA A 703 -20.32 4.52 -16.66
CA ALA A 703 -21.64 4.14 -16.19
C ALA A 703 -21.51 2.94 -15.26
N GLU A 704 -22.25 2.92 -14.16
CA GLU A 704 -22.24 1.83 -13.19
C GLU A 704 -23.65 1.56 -12.68
N VAL A 705 -24.00 0.28 -12.58
CA VAL A 705 -25.22 -0.22 -11.96
C VAL A 705 -24.82 -1.11 -10.80
N GLY A 706 -25.46 -0.92 -9.65
CA GLY A 706 -25.18 -1.69 -8.45
C GLY A 706 -26.45 -2.11 -7.71
N TYR A 707 -26.34 -3.20 -6.98
CA TYR A 707 -27.40 -3.74 -6.15
C TYR A 707 -26.83 -4.22 -4.83
N ARG A 708 -27.46 -3.79 -3.73
CA ARG A 708 -27.10 -4.20 -2.37
C ARG A 708 -28.35 -4.63 -1.63
N THR A 709 -28.25 -5.71 -0.87
CA THR A 709 -29.35 -6.17 -0.03
C THR A 709 -28.88 -6.88 1.22
N THR A 710 -29.76 -6.94 2.21
CA THR A 710 -29.67 -7.85 3.35
C THR A 710 -30.82 -8.84 3.26
N ILE A 711 -30.54 -10.12 3.50
CA ILE A 711 -31.53 -11.20 3.55
C ILE A 711 -31.47 -11.80 4.94
N ASN A 712 -32.63 -11.97 5.59
CA ASN A 712 -32.77 -12.56 6.92
C ASN A 712 -31.87 -11.94 8.01
N LYS A 713 -31.46 -10.68 7.83
CA LYS A 713 -30.53 -9.92 8.71
C LYS A 713 -29.12 -10.54 8.88
N ASN A 714 -28.78 -11.58 8.12
CA ASN A 714 -27.53 -12.30 8.30
C ASN A 714 -26.79 -12.62 7.01
N ILE A 715 -27.42 -12.44 5.85
CA ILE A 715 -26.78 -12.56 4.53
C ILE A 715 -26.75 -11.17 3.90
N PHE A 716 -25.55 -10.67 3.60
CA PHE A 716 -25.33 -9.39 2.96
C PHE A 716 -24.76 -9.61 1.57
N ILE A 717 -25.38 -9.01 0.56
CA ILE A 717 -24.98 -9.16 -0.83
C ILE A 717 -24.74 -7.76 -1.40
N ASP A 718 -23.64 -7.61 -2.14
CA ASP A 718 -23.33 -6.39 -2.86
C ASP A 718 -22.67 -6.69 -4.20
N ALA A 719 -23.32 -6.29 -5.28
CA ALA A 719 -22.85 -6.49 -6.64
C ALA A 719 -22.87 -5.19 -7.45
N SER A 720 -21.93 -5.07 -8.39
CA SER A 720 -21.84 -3.95 -9.31
C SER A 720 -21.31 -4.38 -10.67
N TYR A 721 -21.79 -3.71 -11.71
CA TYR A 721 -21.29 -3.79 -13.07
C TYR A 721 -20.95 -2.39 -13.54
N TYR A 722 -19.79 -2.22 -14.17
CA TYR A 722 -19.36 -0.94 -14.70
C TYR A 722 -18.90 -1.05 -16.15
N TYR A 723 -19.05 0.05 -16.87
CA TYR A 723 -18.51 0.23 -18.21
C TYR A 723 -17.91 1.63 -18.31
N SER A 724 -16.63 1.70 -18.70
CA SER A 724 -15.87 2.95 -18.75
C SER A 724 -15.21 3.14 -20.10
N ILE A 725 -15.26 4.39 -20.60
CA ILE A 725 -14.61 4.84 -21.83
C ILE A 725 -13.56 5.88 -21.44
N TYR A 726 -12.32 5.62 -21.82
CA TYR A 726 -11.20 6.52 -21.63
C TYR A 726 -10.84 7.18 -22.97
N ASN A 727 -10.68 8.49 -22.95
CA ASN A 727 -10.21 9.28 -24.07
C ASN A 727 -8.89 9.97 -23.69
N ASP A 728 -8.07 10.22 -24.70
CA ASP A 728 -6.73 10.80 -24.53
C ASP A 728 -5.90 9.96 -23.53
N PHE A 729 -5.90 8.63 -23.67
CA PHE A 729 -5.24 7.75 -22.71
C PHE A 729 -3.73 8.01 -22.67
N LEU A 730 -3.16 8.31 -21.50
CA LEU A 730 -1.73 8.60 -21.36
C LEU A 730 -0.87 7.33 -21.44
N GLY A 731 0.13 7.36 -22.32
CA GLY A 731 1.19 6.36 -22.40
C GLY A 731 2.44 6.97 -23.03
N TYR A 732 3.20 6.21 -23.82
CA TYR A 732 4.44 6.71 -24.42
C TYR A 732 4.71 6.12 -25.80
N LYS A 733 5.57 6.81 -26.56
CA LYS A 733 6.19 6.30 -27.79
C LYS A 733 7.69 6.29 -27.63
N ILE A 734 8.35 5.29 -28.23
CA ILE A 734 9.80 5.22 -28.31
C ILE A 734 10.22 5.66 -29.70
N GLY A 735 11.17 6.59 -29.78
CA GLY A 735 11.71 7.10 -31.02
C GLY A 735 13.19 7.42 -30.89
N VAL A 736 13.91 7.39 -32.01
CA VAL A 736 15.33 7.71 -32.09
C VAL A 736 15.47 9.12 -32.64
N ASP A 737 16.06 10.02 -31.86
CA ASP A 737 16.58 11.29 -32.37
C ASP A 737 17.95 11.05 -32.97
N LEU A 738 18.08 11.35 -34.26
CA LEU A 738 19.18 10.88 -35.10
C LEU A 738 19.77 12.03 -35.91
N GLU A 739 21.08 12.20 -35.79
CA GLU A 739 21.86 13.07 -36.66
C GLU A 739 22.80 12.19 -37.49
N ILE A 740 22.87 12.43 -38.81
CA ILE A 740 23.64 11.61 -39.75
C ILE A 740 24.62 12.49 -40.50
N ASP A 741 25.88 12.08 -40.55
CA ASP A 741 26.88 12.70 -41.40
C ASP A 741 26.52 12.45 -42.89
N THR A 742 26.38 13.53 -43.63
CA THR A 742 25.88 13.49 -45.00
C THR A 742 26.87 12.91 -46.00
N ASN A 743 28.16 12.82 -45.66
CA ASN A 743 29.22 12.30 -46.53
C ASN A 743 29.43 10.79 -46.31
N THR A 744 29.35 10.33 -45.07
CA THR A 744 29.71 8.98 -44.67
C THR A 744 28.52 8.05 -44.43
N ASN A 745 27.30 8.60 -44.34
CA ASN A 745 26.10 7.87 -43.88
C ASN A 745 26.25 7.25 -42.48
N PHE A 746 27.17 7.74 -41.65
CA PHE A 746 27.26 7.28 -40.26
C PHE A 746 26.47 8.20 -39.34
N PRO A 747 25.80 7.65 -38.33
CA PRO A 747 25.18 8.46 -37.28
C PRO A 747 26.25 9.22 -36.48
N THR A 748 26.07 10.52 -36.29
CA THR A 748 26.93 11.39 -35.46
C THR A 748 26.31 11.63 -34.09
N ARG A 749 24.98 11.61 -33.98
CA ARG A 749 24.23 11.64 -32.72
C ARG A 749 23.10 10.62 -32.78
N THR A 750 22.90 9.89 -31.68
CA THR A 750 21.79 8.95 -31.55
C THR A 750 21.32 8.98 -30.11
N ASP A 751 20.13 9.53 -29.89
CA ASP A 751 19.47 9.53 -28.60
C ASP A 751 18.14 8.78 -28.71
N ILE A 752 17.95 7.76 -27.87
CA ILE A 752 16.68 7.02 -27.83
C ILE A 752 15.78 7.70 -26.79
N TYR A 753 14.67 8.27 -27.22
CA TYR A 753 13.69 8.90 -26.35
C TYR A 753 12.47 8.01 -26.14
N ARG A 754 12.03 7.95 -24.89
CA ARG A 754 10.67 7.51 -24.53
C ARG A 754 9.87 8.75 -24.17
N VAL A 755 9.00 9.15 -25.09
CA VAL A 755 8.23 10.40 -25.03
C VAL A 755 6.82 10.11 -24.54
N THR A 756 6.40 10.76 -23.46
CA THR A 756 5.01 10.68 -22.99
C THR A 756 4.04 11.28 -24.00
N THR A 757 2.93 10.62 -24.29
CA THR A 757 1.89 11.13 -25.20
C THR A 757 0.55 10.45 -24.95
N ASN A 758 -0.46 10.73 -25.77
CA ASN A 758 -1.79 10.15 -25.64
C ASN A 758 -2.10 9.17 -26.78
N SER A 759 -2.83 8.10 -26.48
CA SER A 759 -3.47 7.23 -27.45
C SER A 759 -4.40 8.03 -28.34
N LYS A 760 -4.39 7.74 -29.65
CA LYS A 760 -5.34 8.26 -30.64
C LYS A 760 -6.70 7.59 -30.48
N ASP A 761 -6.69 6.31 -30.12
CA ASP A 761 -7.90 5.51 -29.96
C ASP A 761 -8.44 5.60 -28.53
N ALA A 762 -9.76 5.49 -28.40
CA ALA A 762 -10.42 5.38 -27.11
C ALA A 762 -10.20 3.98 -26.52
N VAL A 763 -9.96 3.94 -25.20
CA VAL A 763 -9.75 2.69 -24.47
C VAL A 763 -11.03 2.37 -23.71
N THR A 764 -11.52 1.13 -23.77
CA THR A 764 -12.74 0.75 -23.05
C THR A 764 -12.49 -0.37 -22.06
N THR A 765 -13.07 -0.27 -20.87
CA THR A 765 -13.02 -1.33 -19.85
C THR A 765 -14.42 -1.66 -19.37
N THR A 766 -14.67 -2.95 -19.13
CA THR A 766 -15.89 -3.41 -18.47
C THR A 766 -15.54 -4.38 -17.37
N GLY A 767 -16.36 -4.41 -16.33
CA GLY A 767 -16.16 -5.34 -15.23
C GLY A 767 -17.39 -5.54 -14.37
N PHE A 768 -17.37 -6.66 -13.67
CA PHE A 768 -18.38 -7.09 -12.73
C PHE A 768 -17.72 -7.46 -11.40
N SER A 769 -18.36 -7.11 -10.29
CA SER A 769 -17.92 -7.55 -8.98
C SER A 769 -19.12 -7.94 -8.13
N ALA A 770 -19.02 -9.05 -7.41
CA ALA A 770 -20.02 -9.46 -6.42
C ALA A 770 -19.36 -9.92 -5.12
N GLY A 771 -20.02 -9.63 -4.00
CA GLY A 771 -19.56 -10.01 -2.67
C GLY A 771 -20.73 -10.48 -1.82
N ILE A 772 -20.47 -11.47 -0.97
CA ILE A 772 -21.40 -12.02 0.01
C ILE A 772 -20.71 -12.08 1.39
N ASN A 773 -21.42 -11.68 2.42
CA ASN A 773 -21.05 -11.92 3.81
C ASN A 773 -22.21 -12.65 4.50
N TYR A 774 -21.93 -13.80 5.10
CA TYR A 774 -22.91 -14.63 5.77
C TYR A 774 -22.54 -14.85 7.23
N PHE A 775 -23.35 -14.30 8.13
CA PHE A 775 -23.22 -14.44 9.57
C PHE A 775 -24.09 -15.60 10.06
N TYR A 776 -23.52 -16.81 10.12
CA TYR A 776 -24.24 -17.97 10.66
C TYR A 776 -24.67 -17.75 12.12
N LYS A 777 -23.78 -17.12 12.91
CA LYS A 777 -23.98 -16.67 14.30
C LYS A 777 -23.17 -15.40 14.56
N SER A 778 -23.35 -14.76 15.72
CA SER A 778 -22.60 -13.55 16.11
C SER A 778 -21.07 -13.73 16.05
N TYR A 779 -20.61 -14.96 16.31
CA TYR A 779 -19.19 -15.33 16.40
C TYR A 779 -18.59 -15.96 15.13
N LEU A 780 -19.38 -16.28 14.10
CA LEU A 780 -18.90 -16.97 12.89
C LEU A 780 -19.43 -16.32 11.61
N ASN A 781 -18.52 -15.87 10.76
CA ASN A 781 -18.80 -15.18 9.49
C ASN A 781 -18.08 -15.87 8.32
N PHE A 782 -18.81 -16.09 7.22
CA PHE A 782 -18.30 -16.56 5.94
C PHE A 782 -18.31 -15.40 4.94
N VAL A 783 -17.20 -15.19 4.24
CA VAL A 783 -17.04 -14.11 3.27
C VAL A 783 -16.68 -14.71 1.93
N GLY A 784 -17.30 -14.21 0.86
CA GLY A 784 -16.95 -14.57 -0.50
C GLY A 784 -17.01 -13.36 -1.40
N ASN A 785 -16.06 -13.20 -2.31
CA ASN A 785 -16.17 -12.21 -3.36
C ASN A 785 -15.53 -12.70 -4.66
N TYR A 786 -16.02 -12.16 -5.76
CA TYR A 786 -15.56 -12.43 -7.11
C TYR A 786 -15.48 -11.13 -7.89
N SER A 787 -14.51 -11.02 -8.77
CA SER A 787 -14.38 -9.89 -9.68
C SER A 787 -13.91 -10.35 -11.05
N TRP A 788 -14.51 -9.74 -12.07
CA TRP A 788 -14.16 -9.91 -13.47
C TRP A 788 -13.90 -8.54 -14.10
N ASN A 789 -12.78 -8.35 -14.78
CA ASN A 789 -12.44 -7.08 -15.44
C ASN A 789 -11.73 -7.36 -16.76
N ILE A 790 -12.12 -6.69 -17.84
CA ILE A 790 -11.45 -6.81 -19.13
C ILE A 790 -11.20 -5.44 -19.76
N LEU A 791 -10.11 -5.37 -20.52
CA LEU A 791 -9.84 -4.31 -21.47
C LEU A 791 -10.38 -4.72 -22.83
N ASP A 792 -11.34 -3.97 -23.35
CA ASP A 792 -11.83 -4.10 -24.73
C ASP A 792 -11.10 -3.08 -25.60
N ARG A 793 -10.15 -3.56 -26.41
CA ARG A 793 -9.39 -2.74 -27.37
C ARG A 793 -10.18 -2.46 -28.66
N ARG A 794 -11.32 -3.12 -28.90
CA ARG A 794 -12.17 -2.95 -30.11
C ARG A 794 -11.41 -2.99 -31.44
N GLY A 795 -10.36 -3.82 -31.53
CA GLY A 795 -9.53 -3.91 -32.73
C GLY A 795 -8.57 -2.73 -32.96
N SER A 796 -8.41 -1.83 -31.98
CA SER A 796 -7.38 -0.80 -32.04
C SER A 796 -5.98 -1.43 -32.15
N THR A 797 -5.17 -0.81 -33.00
CA THR A 797 -3.76 -1.14 -33.22
C THR A 797 -2.82 -0.11 -32.61
N ASP A 798 -3.34 0.87 -31.87
CA ASP A 798 -2.53 1.92 -31.25
C ASP A 798 -1.59 1.29 -30.20
N PRO A 799 -0.26 1.34 -30.40
CA PRO A 799 0.70 0.75 -29.47
C PRO A 799 0.75 1.46 -28.11
N ILE A 800 0.14 2.64 -27.97
CA ILE A 800 0.03 3.39 -26.71
C ILE A 800 -1.06 2.79 -25.81
N ILE A 801 -1.98 1.98 -26.34
CA ILE A 801 -2.99 1.34 -25.50
C ILE A 801 -2.28 0.58 -24.39
N PRO A 802 -2.56 0.92 -23.14
CA PRO A 802 -1.72 0.59 -22.01
C PRO A 802 -1.70 -0.89 -21.67
N ALA A 803 -0.68 -1.19 -20.88
CA ALA A 803 -0.63 -2.27 -19.94
C ALA A 803 -1.89 -2.32 -19.04
N PHE A 804 -2.80 -3.24 -19.30
CA PHE A 804 -3.97 -3.44 -18.43
C PHE A 804 -3.53 -4.08 -17.10
N ASN A 805 -2.53 -4.96 -17.13
CA ASN A 805 -1.88 -5.61 -15.98
C ASN A 805 -2.84 -6.20 -14.94
N THR A 806 -4.05 -6.55 -15.35
CA THR A 806 -5.12 -6.92 -14.43
C THR A 806 -5.62 -8.31 -14.78
N PRO A 807 -5.73 -9.21 -13.78
CA PRO A 807 -6.28 -10.54 -13.99
C PRO A 807 -7.74 -10.41 -14.44
N ALA A 808 -8.12 -11.18 -15.47
CA ALA A 808 -9.50 -11.11 -15.94
C ALA A 808 -10.46 -11.66 -14.89
N HIS A 809 -10.09 -12.71 -14.17
CA HIS A 809 -10.88 -13.32 -13.10
C HIS A 809 -10.10 -13.40 -11.78
N LYS A 810 -10.76 -13.09 -10.66
CA LYS A 810 -10.24 -13.28 -9.30
C LYS A 810 -11.35 -13.52 -8.29
N PHE A 811 -11.06 -14.24 -7.21
CA PHE A 811 -11.99 -14.39 -6.09
C PHE A 811 -11.28 -14.60 -4.75
N ASN A 812 -11.99 -14.26 -3.68
CA ASN A 812 -11.61 -14.55 -2.30
C ASN A 812 -12.72 -15.35 -1.61
N ILE A 813 -12.33 -16.31 -0.77
CA ILE A 813 -13.22 -17.06 0.12
C ILE A 813 -12.61 -17.03 1.51
N GLY A 814 -13.35 -16.60 2.52
CA GLY A 814 -12.86 -16.47 3.87
C GLY A 814 -13.84 -16.96 4.93
N VAL A 815 -13.28 -17.36 6.07
CA VAL A 815 -14.01 -17.76 7.28
C VAL A 815 -13.38 -17.06 8.47
N ASN A 816 -14.19 -16.36 9.25
CA ASN A 816 -13.75 -15.62 10.42
C ASN A 816 -14.56 -16.05 11.65
N GLY A 817 -13.84 -16.42 12.71
CA GLY A 817 -14.37 -16.72 14.02
C GLY A 817 -13.90 -15.68 15.04
N ARG A 818 -14.78 -15.24 15.94
CA ARG A 818 -14.45 -14.23 16.97
C ARG A 818 -15.07 -14.56 18.31
N GLU A 819 -14.43 -14.10 19.39
CA GLU A 819 -14.93 -14.22 20.77
C GLU A 819 -15.34 -15.65 21.14
N ILE A 820 -14.61 -16.64 20.61
CA ILE A 820 -14.92 -18.04 20.80
C ILE A 820 -14.50 -18.46 22.19
N SER A 821 -15.38 -19.22 22.85
CA SER A 821 -15.08 -19.94 24.08
C SER A 821 -15.13 -21.43 23.82
N SER A 822 -14.00 -22.11 24.00
CA SER A 822 -13.85 -23.54 23.72
C SER A 822 -13.28 -24.28 24.93
N LYS A 823 -13.60 -25.57 25.01
CA LYS A 823 -13.07 -26.48 26.02
C LYS A 823 -12.25 -27.56 25.30
N ILE A 824 -10.94 -27.59 25.53
CA ILE A 824 -10.02 -28.62 25.02
C ILE A 824 -9.55 -29.43 26.23
N GLY A 825 -10.14 -30.62 26.43
CA GLY A 825 -9.92 -31.41 27.64
C GLY A 825 -10.39 -30.67 28.91
N SER A 826 -9.48 -30.44 29.86
CA SER A 826 -9.73 -29.64 31.07
C SER A 826 -9.46 -28.13 30.86
N LEU A 827 -8.77 -27.73 29.79
CA LEU A 827 -8.49 -26.32 29.50
C LEU A 827 -9.71 -25.62 28.90
N ARG A 828 -10.15 -24.53 29.54
CA ARG A 828 -11.11 -23.58 28.98
C ARG A 828 -10.34 -22.41 28.36
N ILE A 829 -10.47 -22.23 27.05
CA ILE A 829 -9.90 -21.11 26.30
C ILE A 829 -11.05 -20.19 25.93
N ARG A 830 -11.07 -18.97 26.47
CA ARG A 830 -12.10 -17.95 26.19
C ARG A 830 -11.51 -16.83 25.33
N ASN A 831 -12.32 -16.06 24.62
CA ASN A 831 -11.90 -14.86 23.89
C ASN A 831 -10.79 -15.11 22.85
N TRP A 832 -10.86 -16.23 22.13
CA TRP A 832 -10.00 -16.47 20.98
C TRP A 832 -10.78 -16.31 19.67
N GLY A 833 -10.06 -16.00 18.60
CA GLY A 833 -10.62 -15.83 17.26
C GLY A 833 -9.67 -16.38 16.21
N TYR A 834 -10.17 -16.53 14.99
CA TYR A 834 -9.39 -16.96 13.84
C TYR A 834 -9.91 -16.34 12.55
N GLY A 835 -9.05 -16.27 11.56
CA GLY A 835 -9.38 -15.81 10.22
C GLY A 835 -8.63 -16.67 9.20
N ILE A 836 -9.34 -17.12 8.18
CA ILE A 836 -8.76 -17.84 7.04
C ILE A 836 -9.27 -17.14 5.79
N ASN A 837 -8.38 -16.85 4.84
CA ASN A 837 -8.75 -16.31 3.53
C ASN A 837 -7.98 -17.04 2.43
N TYR A 838 -8.70 -17.70 1.53
CA TYR A 838 -8.18 -18.23 0.29
C TYR A 838 -8.41 -17.22 -0.83
N ARG A 839 -7.36 -16.91 -1.58
CA ARG A 839 -7.38 -16.02 -2.74
C ARG A 839 -6.90 -16.76 -3.96
N TRP A 840 -7.63 -16.64 -5.07
CA TRP A 840 -7.21 -17.13 -6.38
C TRP A 840 -7.21 -15.99 -7.40
N VAL A 841 -6.15 -15.92 -8.21
CA VAL A 841 -5.92 -14.87 -9.20
C VAL A 841 -5.49 -15.52 -10.52
N GLN A 842 -6.23 -15.24 -11.60
CA GLN A 842 -5.87 -15.70 -12.94
C GLN A 842 -4.56 -15.06 -13.43
N GLY A 843 -3.74 -15.82 -14.16
CA GLY A 843 -2.54 -15.30 -14.82
C GLY A 843 -2.86 -14.27 -15.90
N PHE A 844 -1.92 -13.37 -16.15
CA PHE A 844 -2.03 -12.28 -17.12
C PHE A 844 -0.65 -11.82 -17.61
N ARG A 845 -0.60 -11.15 -18.76
CA ARG A 845 0.60 -10.48 -19.26
C ARG A 845 0.82 -9.20 -18.45
N PHE A 846 1.98 -9.07 -17.82
CA PHE A 846 2.43 -7.84 -17.19
C PHE A 846 3.31 -7.06 -18.16
N GLU A 847 2.89 -5.85 -18.48
CA GLU A 847 3.57 -4.90 -19.34
C GLU A 847 4.08 -3.73 -18.46
N GLY A 848 5.39 -3.63 -18.31
CA GLY A 848 6.08 -2.59 -17.56
C GLY A 848 6.93 -1.75 -18.50
N SER A 849 8.25 -1.81 -18.32
CA SER A 849 9.21 -1.36 -19.33
C SER A 849 9.69 -2.56 -20.18
N PRO A 850 10.46 -2.34 -21.26
CA PRO A 850 11.00 -3.44 -22.06
C PRO A 850 11.79 -4.49 -21.25
N GLN A 851 12.46 -4.07 -20.17
CA GLN A 851 13.17 -4.97 -19.24
C GLN A 851 12.19 -5.83 -18.41
N PHE A 852 11.07 -5.24 -18.00
CA PHE A 852 10.18 -5.79 -16.97
C PHE A 852 8.80 -6.14 -17.54
N THR A 853 8.78 -6.76 -18.73
CA THR A 853 7.57 -7.21 -19.41
C THR A 853 7.59 -8.73 -19.59
N GLY A 854 6.52 -9.40 -19.17
CA GLY A 854 6.43 -10.86 -19.21
C GLY A 854 5.15 -11.40 -18.60
N ASP A 855 5.02 -12.72 -18.53
CA ASP A 855 3.80 -13.37 -18.02
C ASP A 855 3.84 -13.53 -16.50
N VAL A 856 2.75 -13.15 -15.83
CA VAL A 856 2.48 -13.49 -14.44
C VAL A 856 1.59 -14.73 -14.44
N PRO A 857 2.05 -15.87 -13.89
CA PRO A 857 1.25 -17.10 -13.89
C PRO A 857 0.03 -16.99 -12.98
N THR A 858 -0.97 -17.82 -13.21
CA THR A 858 -2.08 -18.03 -12.26
C THR A 858 -1.52 -18.44 -10.91
N TYR A 859 -2.05 -17.86 -9.84
CA TYR A 859 -1.62 -18.19 -8.48
C TYR A 859 -2.77 -18.16 -7.48
N ASP A 860 -2.54 -18.84 -6.37
CA ASP A 860 -3.39 -18.79 -5.20
C ASP A 860 -2.58 -18.64 -3.92
N MET A 861 -3.23 -18.15 -2.88
CA MET A 861 -2.65 -17.94 -1.56
C MET A 861 -3.70 -18.22 -0.49
N VAL A 862 -3.26 -18.82 0.61
CA VAL A 862 -4.04 -18.97 1.83
C VAL A 862 -3.40 -18.14 2.93
N ASP A 863 -4.13 -17.15 3.43
CA ASP A 863 -3.74 -16.37 4.61
C ASP A 863 -4.50 -16.90 5.83
N VAL A 864 -3.81 -17.07 6.96
CA VAL A 864 -4.41 -17.53 8.21
C VAL A 864 -3.98 -16.67 9.39
N GLN A 865 -4.86 -16.52 10.38
CA GLN A 865 -4.51 -15.98 11.69
C GLN A 865 -5.32 -16.64 12.80
N ALA A 866 -4.74 -16.69 13.98
CA ALA A 866 -5.44 -16.92 15.23
C ALA A 866 -5.04 -15.81 16.21
N ASN A 867 -6.02 -15.32 16.98
CA ASN A 867 -5.79 -14.33 18.01
C ASN A 867 -6.42 -14.77 19.33
N TYR A 868 -5.85 -14.27 20.43
CA TYR A 868 -6.28 -14.57 21.79
C TYR A 868 -6.16 -13.32 22.64
N VAL A 869 -7.28 -12.93 23.26
CA VAL A 869 -7.36 -11.72 24.09
C VAL A 869 -7.24 -12.10 25.56
N VAL A 870 -6.21 -11.58 26.23
CA VAL A 870 -6.00 -11.74 27.67
C VAL A 870 -6.40 -10.46 28.38
N SER A 871 -7.68 -10.38 28.77
CA SER A 871 -8.26 -9.17 29.37
C SER A 871 -7.53 -8.70 30.64
N ARG A 872 -7.00 -9.63 31.46
CA ARG A 872 -6.27 -9.30 32.71
C ARG A 872 -5.02 -8.45 32.50
N ILE A 873 -4.40 -8.55 31.32
CA ILE A 873 -3.19 -7.79 30.96
C ILE A 873 -3.41 -6.89 29.74
N TYR A 874 -4.67 -6.69 29.34
CA TYR A 874 -5.07 -5.83 28.21
C TYR A 874 -4.34 -6.12 26.91
N THR A 875 -3.97 -7.39 26.70
CA THR A 875 -3.10 -7.78 25.60
C THR A 875 -3.83 -8.74 24.66
N THR A 876 -3.79 -8.44 23.37
CA THR A 876 -4.17 -9.37 22.30
C THR A 876 -2.91 -9.96 21.70
N PHE A 877 -2.79 -11.28 21.76
CA PHE A 877 -1.78 -12.03 21.03
C PHE A 877 -2.36 -12.48 19.69
N LYS A 878 -1.58 -12.38 18.62
CA LYS A 878 -1.96 -12.83 17.28
C LYS A 878 -0.82 -13.61 16.65
N LEU A 879 -1.11 -14.82 16.18
CA LEU A 879 -0.22 -15.62 15.35
C LEU A 879 -0.84 -15.67 13.95
N GLY A 880 -0.11 -15.22 12.93
CA GLY A 880 -0.59 -15.19 11.56
C GLY A 880 0.44 -15.71 10.57
N ALA A 881 -0.03 -16.11 9.41
CA ALA A 881 0.79 -16.49 8.27
C ALA A 881 0.11 -16.05 6.98
N ASN A 882 0.76 -15.15 6.24
CA ASN A 882 0.38 -14.88 4.86
C ASN A 882 0.92 -16.00 3.97
N ASN A 883 0.12 -16.45 3.00
CA ASN A 883 0.51 -17.51 2.07
C ASN A 883 1.11 -18.73 2.80
N VAL A 884 0.33 -19.31 3.72
CA VAL A 884 0.76 -20.41 4.62
C VAL A 884 1.27 -21.65 3.85
N LEU A 885 0.75 -21.87 2.64
CA LEU A 885 1.17 -22.94 1.73
C LEU A 885 2.53 -22.67 1.05
N ASN A 886 3.07 -21.44 1.19
CA ASN A 886 4.36 -21.02 0.64
C ASN A 886 4.48 -21.14 -0.88
N ASN A 887 3.37 -20.93 -1.61
CA ASN A 887 3.39 -20.83 -3.06
C ASN A 887 4.27 -19.64 -3.46
N LYS A 888 5.28 -19.83 -4.30
CA LYS A 888 6.17 -18.74 -4.73
C LYS A 888 5.51 -17.95 -5.85
N VAL A 889 5.00 -16.76 -5.53
CA VAL A 889 4.17 -15.95 -6.42
C VAL A 889 4.90 -14.70 -6.89
N ILE A 890 4.79 -14.38 -8.18
CA ILE A 890 5.19 -13.09 -8.75
C ILE A 890 3.92 -12.27 -8.96
N GLN A 891 3.93 -10.99 -8.58
CA GLN A 891 2.80 -10.06 -8.82
C GLN A 891 3.17 -8.92 -9.76
N VAL A 892 4.47 -8.68 -9.95
CA VAL A 892 5.07 -7.69 -10.83
C VAL A 892 6.20 -8.40 -11.56
N TYR A 893 6.20 -8.41 -12.89
CA TYR A 893 7.27 -9.07 -13.63
C TYR A 893 8.61 -8.35 -13.38
N GLY A 894 9.68 -9.13 -13.17
CA GLY A 894 10.98 -8.63 -12.69
C GLY A 894 11.03 -8.27 -11.20
N GLY A 895 9.89 -8.32 -10.51
CA GLY A 895 9.85 -8.31 -9.04
C GLY A 895 10.20 -9.68 -8.43
N PRO A 896 10.32 -9.75 -7.11
CA PRO A 896 10.69 -10.98 -6.41
C PRO A 896 9.59 -12.03 -6.40
N LYS A 897 9.98 -13.30 -6.22
CA LYS A 897 9.07 -14.40 -5.90
C LYS A 897 8.67 -14.34 -4.42
N ILE A 898 7.46 -13.87 -4.13
CA ILE A 898 6.93 -13.69 -2.79
C ILE A 898 6.45 -15.05 -2.25
N GLY A 899 6.96 -15.44 -1.08
CA GLY A 899 6.58 -16.68 -0.40
C GLY A 899 5.78 -16.43 0.88
N ARG A 900 5.81 -17.42 1.76
CA ARG A 900 5.20 -17.34 3.09
C ARG A 900 5.84 -16.25 3.96
N LEU A 901 5.02 -15.65 4.83
CA LEU A 901 5.44 -14.80 5.94
C LEU A 901 4.66 -15.16 7.20
N ILE A 902 5.28 -15.91 8.11
CA ILE A 902 4.75 -16.20 9.46
C ILE A 902 5.16 -15.08 10.43
N TYR A 903 4.23 -14.63 11.26
CA TYR A 903 4.47 -13.60 12.26
C TYR A 903 3.67 -13.84 13.55
N PHE A 904 4.19 -13.30 14.65
CA PHE A 904 3.52 -13.21 15.94
C PHE A 904 3.48 -11.75 16.38
N SER A 905 2.35 -11.28 16.92
CA SER A 905 2.25 -9.97 17.54
C SER A 905 1.59 -10.00 18.92
N ALA A 906 1.99 -9.04 19.74
CA ALA A 906 1.35 -8.72 21.01
C ALA A 906 0.95 -7.24 20.97
N THR A 907 -0.34 -6.96 21.19
CA THR A 907 -0.89 -5.60 21.19
C THR A 907 -1.51 -5.31 22.54
N VAL A 908 -0.99 -4.31 23.25
CA VAL A 908 -1.53 -3.81 24.51
C VAL A 908 -2.45 -2.62 24.23
N ASP A 909 -3.66 -2.63 24.77
CA ASP A 909 -4.64 -1.55 24.61
C ASP A 909 -5.15 -1.02 25.96
N LEU A 910 -4.67 0.16 26.36
CA LEU A 910 -4.99 0.82 27.63
C LEU A 910 -5.92 2.04 27.46
N GLN A 911 -6.70 2.13 26.37
CA GLN A 911 -7.47 3.34 26.03
C GLN A 911 -8.48 3.83 27.10
N HIS A 912 -8.93 2.95 28.01
CA HIS A 912 -10.07 3.24 28.89
C HIS A 912 -9.75 3.23 30.40
N TRP A 913 -8.49 3.19 30.78
CA TRP A 913 -8.11 2.99 32.17
C TRP A 913 -7.64 4.30 32.81
N LYS A 914 -8.43 4.76 33.80
CA LYS A 914 -8.17 5.92 34.66
C LYS A 914 -7.94 5.47 36.08
#